data_AF-A0AAD7UHS2-F1
#
_entry.id   AF-A0AAD7UHS2-F1
#
_cell.length_a   1.000
_cell.length_b   1.000
_cell.length_c   1.000
_cell.angle_alpha   90.00
_cell.angle_beta   90.00
_cell.angle_gamma   90.00
#
_symmetry.space_group_name_H-M   'P 1'
#
loop_
_entity.id
_entity.type
_entity.pdbx_description
1 polymer ?
#
loop_
_entity_poly.entity_id
_entity_poly.type
_entity_poly.pdbx_seq_one_letter_code
_entity_poly.pdbx_strand_id
1 'polypeptide(L)'
;MEEEEMVLLSEQIGRLGALSTPFGARPLVYCDWTASGRGLRSVEAVVASVLPTYGNTHTSNSACGVQSSSFVAEARKAVGEFVGARTTGKAAVDVVLFAANATAACCQLVSTLGIGEGWLVVSSPYEHHSNLLPWREAGADVVVIDEAPGGGVDLSHLERVLSRRSSGRSTVGAFCAASNCTGRRVDVEAVTRVLRSFGALSCWDFATLAPHHPPVMNGVEPLDAVFFSCHKFLGGPGAAGVLVVKKALLDPARPPARPGGGTVFFATKTTHRFLSNRVEREQGGTPDVLGIARAGVVARLALTKRFESRRLAFDMMMPATVLLGTGDLPIYPLMVRCGPRFLHFNFACQLLNDLFGIQARGGCQCAGPYAHRLLGIDDDASSLIEHALLEHKGSEVLRPGFVRISMASVAHNSSAEARYVERAWALVSAFGWRLLPSYRLDARSGEWRHSSRVSKPLGDDRRWLAEPRGLADRAAPSFDALLAEAERLLTSDDAPTVNDLVASPLDDALEPLRWFVTPAEASRRMKTTRTKEWPAEEPLEGPIRLSDPRPWTISDEARSRLRSGSSPEEEARRAKKPLRGRRGVATTTTTATTKKIAGDEEEPLVVVEKKDPATRPPKRLLKAVGEAIRDWDLIADGDRVLLGLSGGKDSLSLLHVLLHLQRVAPVRFELACATVDPLTSSFDPSPLIPYVEGLGVRYFYLRDPIVDAAADVEPASLCAYCARMKRGALYSCANRESFNKLALAHHLDDLAESFVMTALHNGGLRAMRAKYEADRGVTVIRPLVYAREHMTAAFAKAARLPVVNENCPACFEEPKERARVKKLLAKEEALFPNIYSSLRACLEPLMDDGVAAAIKRFSDAKKRTPRAREVHTDLLSSFSDDQLRAELAERRRASSKDPSSSSSSFVRCSSNT
;
A
#
# COMPACT_ATOMS: atom_id res chain seq x y z
N MET A 1 -39.32 -11.86 -14.83
CA MET A 1 -37.89 -11.96 -14.43
C MET A 1 -36.97 -11.68 -15.60
N GLU A 2 -37.08 -12.40 -16.73
CA GLU A 2 -36.22 -12.15 -17.92
C GLU A 2 -36.34 -10.72 -18.48
N GLU A 3 -37.55 -10.15 -18.56
CA GLU A 3 -37.75 -8.78 -19.06
C GLU A 3 -37.11 -7.71 -18.16
N GLU A 4 -37.21 -7.86 -16.84
CA GLU A 4 -36.60 -6.94 -15.88
C GLU A 4 -35.06 -7.05 -15.84
N GLU A 5 -34.53 -8.26 -16.03
CA GLU A 5 -33.09 -8.52 -16.17
C GLU A 5 -32.55 -7.83 -17.45
N MET A 6 -33.29 -7.93 -18.56
CA MET A 6 -32.95 -7.26 -19.81
C MET A 6 -32.96 -5.73 -19.69
N VAL A 7 -33.90 -5.17 -18.92
CA VAL A 7 -33.90 -3.73 -18.61
C VAL A 7 -32.64 -3.35 -17.85
N LEU A 8 -32.29 -4.03 -16.75
CA LEU A 8 -31.09 -3.70 -15.96
C LEU A 8 -29.80 -3.80 -16.79
N LEU A 9 -29.70 -4.82 -17.63
CA LEU A 9 -28.55 -4.99 -18.51
C LEU A 9 -28.50 -3.92 -19.62
N SER A 10 -29.64 -3.43 -20.11
CA SER A 10 -29.67 -2.31 -21.04
C SER A 10 -29.20 -0.99 -20.39
N GLU A 11 -29.36 -0.86 -19.08
CA GLU A 11 -28.89 0.28 -18.29
C GLU A 11 -27.40 0.23 -17.94
N GLN A 12 -26.74 -0.92 -18.14
CA GLN A 12 -25.34 -1.09 -17.81
C GLN A 12 -24.44 -0.19 -18.65
N ILE A 13 -23.65 0.64 -17.98
CA ILE A 13 -22.76 1.60 -18.63
C ILE A 13 -21.58 0.88 -19.29
N GLY A 14 -21.44 1.10 -20.60
CA GLY A 14 -20.36 0.57 -21.43
C GLY A 14 -20.51 -0.91 -21.81
N ARG A 15 -21.64 -1.56 -21.49
CA ARG A 15 -21.93 -2.93 -21.92
C ARG A 15 -21.91 -3.03 -23.44
N LEU A 16 -21.18 -4.01 -23.98
CA LEU A 16 -21.00 -4.25 -25.43
C LEU A 16 -20.44 -3.07 -26.23
N GLY A 17 -19.90 -2.04 -25.56
CA GLY A 17 -19.23 -0.94 -26.25
C GLY A 17 -17.93 -1.43 -26.91
N ALA A 18 -17.54 -0.82 -28.02
CA ALA A 18 -16.44 -1.32 -28.82
C ALA A 18 -15.06 -0.97 -28.25
N LEU A 19 -14.25 -2.01 -28.07
CA LEU A 19 -12.84 -1.98 -27.72
C LEU A 19 -12.00 -2.12 -28.99
N SER A 20 -10.96 -1.30 -29.11
CA SER A 20 -9.96 -1.40 -30.17
C SER A 20 -8.92 -2.43 -29.77
N THR A 21 -8.81 -3.52 -30.55
CA THR A 21 -7.84 -4.59 -30.32
C THR A 21 -6.91 -4.75 -31.52
N PRO A 22 -5.84 -5.56 -31.45
CA PRO A 22 -5.03 -5.92 -32.62
C PRO A 22 -5.82 -6.57 -33.76
N PHE A 23 -6.98 -7.16 -33.47
CA PHE A 23 -7.83 -7.86 -34.44
C PHE A 23 -9.07 -7.04 -34.85
N GLY A 24 -9.09 -5.75 -34.50
CA GLY A 24 -10.21 -4.84 -34.82
C GLY A 24 -11.13 -4.58 -33.63
N ALA A 25 -12.36 -4.17 -33.92
CA ALA A 25 -13.35 -3.85 -32.88
C ALA A 25 -13.85 -5.13 -32.18
N ARG A 26 -13.88 -5.11 -30.85
CA ARG A 26 -14.42 -6.19 -30.01
C ARG A 26 -15.43 -5.64 -29.00
N PRO A 27 -16.52 -6.37 -28.69
CA PRO A 27 -17.49 -5.91 -27.70
C PRO A 27 -16.91 -6.00 -26.29
N LEU A 28 -17.14 -5.01 -25.44
CA LEU A 28 -16.80 -5.10 -24.02
C LEU A 28 -17.73 -6.11 -23.33
N VAL A 29 -17.20 -7.32 -23.12
CA VAL A 29 -17.85 -8.39 -22.34
C VAL A 29 -17.13 -8.48 -21.00
N TYR A 30 -17.77 -8.03 -19.92
CA TYR A 30 -17.13 -7.93 -18.62
C TYR A 30 -17.29 -9.22 -17.80
N CYS A 31 -16.17 -9.85 -17.45
CA CYS A 31 -16.11 -11.13 -16.72
C CYS A 31 -15.24 -11.05 -15.45
N ASP A 32 -15.12 -9.87 -14.84
CA ASP A 32 -14.38 -9.64 -13.58
C ASP A 32 -15.30 -9.10 -12.46
N TRP A 33 -16.56 -9.56 -12.44
CA TRP A 33 -17.59 -9.16 -11.49
C TRP A 33 -17.23 -9.36 -10.01
N THR A 34 -16.42 -10.37 -9.69
CA THR A 34 -15.95 -10.58 -8.31
C THR A 34 -15.00 -9.46 -7.83
N ALA A 35 -14.31 -8.78 -8.75
CA ALA A 35 -13.46 -7.64 -8.41
C ALA A 35 -14.30 -6.39 -8.14
N SER A 36 -15.22 -6.07 -9.05
CA SER A 36 -16.09 -4.90 -8.97
C SER A 36 -17.32 -5.13 -9.84
N GLY A 37 -18.45 -4.54 -9.45
CA GLY A 37 -19.62 -4.46 -10.31
C GLY A 37 -19.46 -3.43 -11.42
N ARG A 38 -20.52 -3.21 -12.19
CA ARG A 38 -20.60 -2.22 -13.27
C ARG A 38 -21.66 -1.17 -12.96
N GLY A 39 -21.45 0.07 -13.41
CA GLY A 39 -22.39 1.17 -13.19
C GLY A 39 -23.69 0.99 -13.98
N LEU A 40 -24.78 1.52 -13.43
CA LEU A 40 -26.10 1.57 -14.06
C LEU A 40 -26.51 3.03 -14.26
N ARG A 41 -27.06 3.38 -15.43
CA ARG A 41 -27.52 4.76 -15.70
C ARG A 41 -28.53 5.25 -14.67
N SER A 42 -29.48 4.40 -14.27
CA SER A 42 -30.47 4.70 -13.22
C SER A 42 -29.83 5.04 -11.89
N VAL A 43 -28.80 4.28 -11.46
CA VAL A 43 -28.08 4.56 -10.21
C VAL A 43 -27.27 5.85 -10.32
N GLU A 44 -26.59 6.10 -11.44
CA GLU A 44 -25.87 7.37 -11.65
C GLU A 44 -26.81 8.58 -11.61
N ALA A 45 -28.01 8.46 -12.19
CA ALA A 45 -29.01 9.54 -12.16
C ALA A 45 -29.44 9.88 -10.73
N VAL A 46 -29.67 8.86 -9.88
CA VAL A 46 -29.99 9.07 -8.46
C VAL A 46 -28.82 9.71 -7.72
N VAL A 47 -27.58 9.25 -7.93
CA VAL A 47 -26.41 9.84 -7.27
C VAL A 47 -26.18 11.28 -7.74
N ALA A 48 -26.38 11.58 -9.02
CA ALA A 48 -26.30 12.94 -9.55
C ALA A 48 -27.35 13.86 -8.91
N SER A 49 -28.54 13.34 -8.59
CA SER A 49 -29.60 14.12 -7.93
C SER A 49 -29.28 14.55 -6.48
N VAL A 50 -28.26 13.96 -5.86
CA VAL A 50 -27.76 14.36 -4.53
C VAL A 50 -26.96 15.66 -4.60
N LEU A 51 -26.24 15.90 -5.70
CA LEU A 51 -25.29 17.02 -5.84
C LEU A 51 -25.91 18.42 -5.63
N PRO A 52 -27.10 18.75 -6.16
CA PRO A 52 -27.67 20.09 -6.00
C PRO A 52 -27.94 20.51 -4.55
N THR A 53 -28.14 19.54 -3.66
CA THR A 53 -28.42 19.77 -2.23
C THR A 53 -27.32 19.22 -1.32
N TYR A 54 -26.15 18.93 -1.89
CA TYR A 54 -25.01 18.43 -1.14
C TYR A 54 -24.48 19.48 -0.16
N GLY A 55 -24.21 19.05 1.07
CA GLY A 55 -23.64 19.86 2.13
C GLY A 55 -22.99 19.01 3.21
N ASN A 56 -22.22 19.64 4.09
CA ASN A 56 -21.62 18.94 5.22
C ASN A 56 -22.72 18.49 6.20
N THR A 57 -22.69 17.21 6.60
CA THR A 57 -23.69 16.58 7.48
C THR A 57 -23.63 17.07 8.93
N HIS A 58 -22.56 17.78 9.32
CA HIS A 58 -22.40 18.32 10.68
C HIS A 58 -23.12 19.66 10.90
N THR A 59 -23.95 20.10 9.95
CA THR A 59 -24.72 21.36 10.03
C THR A 59 -26.22 21.07 10.06
N SER A 60 -26.88 21.43 11.16
CA SER A 60 -28.33 21.20 11.36
C SER A 60 -29.22 22.34 10.85
N ASN A 61 -28.66 23.51 10.56
CA ASN A 61 -29.43 24.72 10.27
C ASN A 61 -29.49 25.07 8.78
N SER A 62 -28.68 24.42 7.94
CA SER A 62 -28.67 24.66 6.49
C SER A 62 -29.45 23.58 5.75
N ALA A 63 -30.22 23.98 4.74
CA ALA A 63 -31.01 23.05 3.93
C ALA A 63 -30.15 21.91 3.35
N CYS A 64 -28.97 22.24 2.81
CA CYS A 64 -28.05 21.24 2.24
C CYS A 64 -27.47 20.27 3.30
N GLY A 65 -27.16 20.77 4.51
CA GLY A 65 -26.64 19.94 5.59
C GLY A 65 -27.68 18.96 6.12
N VAL A 66 -28.92 19.45 6.31
CA VAL A 66 -30.07 18.62 6.70
C VAL A 66 -30.38 17.58 5.62
N GLN A 67 -30.43 17.99 4.35
CA GLN A 67 -30.73 17.07 3.25
C GLN A 67 -29.65 15.98 3.09
N SER A 68 -28.37 16.34 3.18
CA SER A 68 -27.26 15.37 3.12
C SER A 68 -27.30 14.38 4.28
N SER A 69 -27.65 14.85 5.47
CA SER A 69 -27.84 14.00 6.65
C SER A 69 -29.01 13.02 6.46
N SER A 70 -30.10 13.46 5.84
CA SER A 70 -31.24 12.61 5.48
C SER A 70 -30.85 11.52 4.47
N PHE A 71 -30.08 11.84 3.43
CA PHE A 71 -29.57 10.83 2.49
C PHE A 71 -28.71 9.76 3.18
N VAL A 72 -27.82 10.18 4.08
CA VAL A 72 -26.98 9.25 4.87
C VAL A 72 -27.84 8.38 5.80
N ALA A 73 -28.89 8.94 6.41
CA ALA A 73 -29.82 8.19 7.25
C ALA A 73 -30.64 7.18 6.45
N GLU A 74 -31.16 7.58 5.28
CA GLU A 74 -31.89 6.69 4.38
C GLU A 74 -31.02 5.54 3.88
N ALA A 75 -29.79 5.84 3.43
CA ALA A 75 -28.85 4.82 2.98
C ALA A 75 -28.53 3.81 4.10
N ARG A 76 -28.35 4.29 5.33
CA ARG A 76 -28.12 3.43 6.49
C ARG A 76 -29.30 2.51 6.78
N LYS A 77 -30.52 3.02 6.65
CA LYS A 77 -31.75 2.24 6.79
C LYS A 77 -31.82 1.15 5.71
N ALA A 78 -31.62 1.50 4.44
CA ALA A 78 -31.64 0.56 3.33
C ALA A 78 -30.58 -0.56 3.49
N VAL A 79 -29.36 -0.21 3.90
CA VAL A 79 -28.31 -1.19 4.21
C VAL A 79 -28.69 -2.05 5.41
N GLY A 80 -29.26 -1.46 6.46
CA GLY A 80 -29.73 -2.19 7.64
C GLY A 80 -30.82 -3.21 7.28
N GLU A 81 -31.77 -2.83 6.44
CA GLU A 81 -32.80 -3.73 5.90
C GLU A 81 -32.18 -4.85 5.05
N PHE A 82 -31.22 -4.52 4.18
CA PHE A 82 -30.53 -5.48 3.31
C PHE A 82 -29.84 -6.61 4.09
N VAL A 83 -29.25 -6.30 5.24
CA VAL A 83 -28.52 -7.27 6.08
C VAL A 83 -29.36 -7.89 7.21
N GLY A 84 -30.62 -7.46 7.38
CA GLY A 84 -31.45 -7.86 8.53
C GLY A 84 -30.93 -7.32 9.88
N ALA A 85 -30.36 -6.12 9.91
CA ALA A 85 -29.91 -5.45 11.13
C ALA A 85 -31.06 -4.76 11.86
N ARG A 86 -31.05 -4.85 13.19
CA ARG A 86 -31.96 -4.14 14.08
C ARG A 86 -31.32 -2.82 14.52
N THR A 87 -31.62 -1.75 13.79
CA THR A 87 -30.98 -0.43 13.95
C THR A 87 -31.89 0.63 14.59
N THR A 88 -33.18 0.36 14.75
CA THR A 88 -34.18 1.33 15.25
C THR A 88 -35.03 0.76 16.40
N GLY A 89 -35.63 1.66 17.20
CA GLY A 89 -36.51 1.31 18.32
C GLY A 89 -35.80 0.74 19.54
N LYS A 90 -36.57 0.23 20.52
CA LYS A 90 -36.05 -0.35 21.77
C LYS A 90 -35.23 -1.63 21.55
N ALA A 91 -35.42 -2.30 20.41
CA ALA A 91 -34.69 -3.50 20.03
C ALA A 91 -33.41 -3.22 19.21
N ALA A 92 -32.99 -1.95 19.09
CA ALA A 92 -31.80 -1.56 18.34
C ALA A 92 -30.52 -2.08 19.01
N VAL A 93 -29.97 -3.17 18.47
CA VAL A 93 -28.76 -3.84 18.95
C VAL A 93 -27.62 -3.82 17.93
N ASP A 94 -27.87 -3.34 16.71
CA ASP A 94 -26.90 -3.30 15.62
C ASP A 94 -26.58 -1.85 15.22
N VAL A 95 -25.35 -1.65 14.76
CA VAL A 95 -24.85 -0.37 14.25
C VAL A 95 -24.34 -0.58 12.84
N VAL A 96 -24.78 0.29 11.91
CA VAL A 96 -24.32 0.30 10.52
C VAL A 96 -23.40 1.50 10.32
N LEU A 97 -22.14 1.21 10.01
CA LEU A 97 -21.05 2.16 9.80
C LEU A 97 -20.60 2.08 8.33
N PHE A 98 -20.21 3.23 7.79
CA PHE A 98 -19.66 3.31 6.43
C PHE A 98 -18.15 3.46 6.44
N ALA A 99 -17.48 2.78 5.52
CA ALA A 99 -16.04 2.83 5.30
C ALA A 99 -15.74 3.01 3.82
N ALA A 100 -14.47 3.17 3.44
CA ALA A 100 -14.10 3.27 2.03
C ALA A 100 -14.39 1.96 1.24
N ASN A 101 -14.23 0.81 1.89
CA ASN A 101 -14.45 -0.53 1.34
C ASN A 101 -14.42 -1.58 2.47
N ALA A 102 -14.60 -2.87 2.14
CA ALA A 102 -14.53 -3.99 3.07
C ALA A 102 -13.21 -4.04 3.87
N THR A 103 -12.07 -3.75 3.23
CA THR A 103 -10.77 -3.70 3.93
C THR A 103 -10.77 -2.61 5.00
N ALA A 104 -11.23 -1.41 4.67
CA ALA A 104 -11.32 -0.30 5.62
C ALA A 104 -12.34 -0.57 6.74
N ALA A 105 -13.40 -1.34 6.47
CA ALA A 105 -14.37 -1.84 7.45
C ALA A 105 -13.74 -2.89 8.37
N CYS A 106 -12.96 -3.83 7.85
CA CYS A 106 -12.23 -4.83 8.64
C CYS A 106 -11.19 -4.15 9.55
N CYS A 107 -10.37 -3.23 9.03
CA CYS A 107 -9.41 -2.49 9.85
C CYS A 107 -10.11 -1.67 10.94
N GLN A 108 -11.28 -1.10 10.64
CA GLN A 108 -12.10 -0.40 11.63
C GLN A 108 -12.58 -1.37 12.72
N LEU A 109 -13.08 -2.55 12.36
CA LEU A 109 -13.51 -3.58 13.31
C LEU A 109 -12.36 -4.04 14.22
N VAL A 110 -11.19 -4.36 13.64
CA VAL A 110 -9.97 -4.74 14.37
C VAL A 110 -9.59 -3.69 15.41
N SER A 111 -9.61 -2.40 15.01
CA SER A 111 -9.30 -1.27 15.88
C SER A 111 -10.34 -1.09 16.99
N THR A 112 -11.64 -1.13 16.65
CA THR A 112 -12.75 -1.00 17.60
C THR A 112 -12.74 -2.10 18.65
N LEU A 113 -12.46 -3.34 18.27
CA LEU A 113 -12.34 -4.48 19.19
C LEU A 113 -11.02 -4.44 20.00
N GLY A 114 -10.06 -3.59 19.61
CA GLY A 114 -8.71 -3.54 20.17
C GLY A 114 -8.02 -4.90 20.13
N ILE A 115 -8.08 -5.54 18.95
CA ILE A 115 -7.35 -6.77 18.67
C ILE A 115 -5.86 -6.48 18.78
N GLY A 116 -5.13 -7.40 19.39
CA GLY A 116 -3.72 -7.26 19.71
C GLY A 116 -3.07 -8.59 20.08
N GLU A 117 -1.87 -8.53 20.64
CA GLU A 117 -1.23 -9.68 21.27
C GLU A 117 -2.15 -10.35 22.32
N GLY A 118 -2.07 -11.68 22.41
CA GLY A 118 -2.91 -12.48 23.30
C GLY A 118 -4.28 -12.86 22.73
N TRP A 119 -4.76 -12.19 21.69
CA TRP A 119 -5.95 -12.63 20.96
C TRP A 119 -5.67 -13.87 20.13
N LEU A 120 -6.66 -14.76 20.02
CA LEU A 120 -6.71 -15.83 19.03
C LEU A 120 -7.68 -15.42 17.92
N VAL A 121 -7.22 -15.42 16.67
CA VAL A 121 -8.06 -15.21 15.50
C VAL A 121 -8.09 -16.51 14.70
N VAL A 122 -9.28 -17.04 14.49
CA VAL A 122 -9.48 -18.25 13.69
C VAL A 122 -10.07 -17.84 12.35
N SER A 123 -9.47 -18.24 11.23
CA SER A 123 -9.89 -17.80 9.90
C SER A 123 -10.24 -18.97 8.97
N SER A 124 -10.99 -18.70 7.90
CA SER A 124 -11.34 -19.73 6.91
C SER A 124 -10.12 -20.13 6.05
N PRO A 125 -10.18 -21.27 5.35
CA PRO A 125 -9.13 -21.68 4.41
C PRO A 125 -9.02 -20.80 3.15
N TYR A 126 -9.95 -19.87 2.93
CA TYR A 126 -10.15 -19.15 1.67
C TYR A 126 -9.91 -17.64 1.76
N GLU A 127 -9.28 -17.16 2.85
CA GLU A 127 -9.28 -15.73 3.14
C GLU A 127 -8.63 -14.87 2.06
N HIS A 128 -9.33 -13.80 1.72
CA HIS A 128 -8.78 -12.68 1.00
C HIS A 128 -7.86 -11.87 1.93
N HIS A 129 -6.81 -11.25 1.40
CA HIS A 129 -5.85 -10.47 2.19
C HIS A 129 -6.51 -9.38 3.06
N SER A 130 -7.66 -8.83 2.63
CA SER A 130 -8.45 -7.85 3.40
C SER A 130 -9.02 -8.39 4.71
N ASN A 131 -9.20 -9.70 4.84
CA ASN A 131 -9.67 -10.38 6.05
C ASN A 131 -8.60 -11.32 6.64
N LEU A 132 -7.33 -11.10 6.28
CA LEU A 132 -6.20 -11.85 6.84
C LEU A 132 -5.15 -10.89 7.43
N LEU A 133 -4.69 -9.93 6.64
CA LEU A 133 -3.61 -9.02 7.03
C LEU A 133 -3.99 -8.10 8.19
N PRO A 134 -5.19 -7.48 8.27
CA PRO A 134 -5.53 -6.60 9.39
C PRO A 134 -5.43 -7.29 10.76
N TRP A 135 -5.74 -8.59 10.83
CA TRP A 135 -5.64 -9.38 12.06
C TRP A 135 -4.19 -9.72 12.41
N ARG A 136 -3.38 -10.10 11.41
CA ARG A 136 -1.95 -10.40 11.58
C ARG A 136 -1.15 -9.18 11.98
N GLU A 137 -1.34 -8.05 11.29
CA GLU A 137 -0.64 -6.80 11.56
C GLU A 137 -1.05 -6.16 12.89
N ALA A 138 -2.19 -6.56 13.47
CA ALA A 138 -2.56 -6.19 14.82
C ALA A 138 -1.76 -6.98 15.89
N GLY A 139 -1.00 -8.01 15.51
CA GLY A 139 -0.25 -8.87 16.45
C GLY A 139 -1.07 -10.02 17.04
N ALA A 140 -2.26 -10.32 16.47
CA ALA A 140 -3.04 -11.47 16.91
C ALA A 140 -2.42 -12.80 16.40
N ASP A 141 -2.65 -13.86 17.18
CA ASP A 141 -2.30 -15.22 16.77
C ASP A 141 -3.37 -15.75 15.81
N VAL A 142 -3.03 -15.83 14.52
CA VAL A 142 -3.97 -16.20 13.46
C VAL A 142 -3.80 -17.67 13.08
N VAL A 143 -4.85 -18.47 13.33
CA VAL A 143 -4.92 -19.88 12.96
C VAL A 143 -5.90 -20.06 11.80
N VAL A 144 -5.41 -20.59 10.68
CA VAL A 144 -6.23 -20.92 9.51
C VAL A 144 -6.84 -22.31 9.71
N ILE A 145 -8.17 -22.42 9.57
CA ILE A 145 -8.87 -23.71 9.62
C ILE A 145 -8.75 -24.42 8.28
N ASP A 146 -8.61 -25.74 8.36
CA ASP A 146 -8.48 -26.59 7.17
C ASP A 146 -9.77 -26.63 6.36
N GLU A 147 -9.61 -27.01 5.10
CA GLU A 147 -10.73 -27.34 4.23
C GLU A 147 -11.17 -28.78 4.47
N ALA A 148 -12.49 -29.00 4.58
CA ALA A 148 -13.02 -30.36 4.74
C ALA A 148 -12.80 -31.19 3.46
N PRO A 149 -12.77 -32.54 3.53
CA PRO A 149 -12.56 -33.39 2.34
C PRO A 149 -13.55 -33.16 1.19
N GLY A 150 -14.77 -32.71 1.47
CA GLY A 150 -15.79 -32.33 0.47
C GLY A 150 -15.74 -30.86 0.02
N GLY A 151 -14.73 -30.11 0.46
CA GLY A 151 -14.73 -28.65 0.43
C GLY A 151 -15.48 -28.02 1.61
N GLY A 152 -15.31 -26.72 1.79
CA GLY A 152 -15.90 -25.97 2.92
C GLY A 152 -14.94 -25.87 4.11
N VAL A 153 -15.42 -25.39 5.25
CA VAL A 153 -14.62 -25.28 6.48
C VAL A 153 -14.68 -26.62 7.23
N ASP A 154 -13.54 -27.18 7.65
CA ASP A 154 -13.50 -28.34 8.53
C ASP A 154 -13.94 -27.94 9.96
N LEU A 155 -15.20 -28.22 10.28
CA LEU A 155 -15.78 -27.93 11.59
C LEU A 155 -15.13 -28.74 12.71
N SER A 156 -14.68 -29.97 12.46
CA SER A 156 -13.98 -30.78 13.45
C SER A 156 -12.58 -30.21 13.73
N HIS A 157 -11.90 -29.65 12.72
CA HIS A 157 -10.68 -28.90 12.96
C HIS A 157 -10.93 -27.62 13.76
N LEU A 158 -11.97 -26.85 13.40
CA LEU A 158 -12.37 -25.66 14.15
C LEU A 158 -12.61 -25.98 15.64
N GLU A 159 -13.39 -27.03 15.94
CA GLU A 159 -13.65 -27.48 17.31
C GLU A 159 -12.36 -27.87 18.05
N ARG A 160 -11.44 -28.59 17.38
CA ARG A 160 -10.15 -28.96 17.97
C ARG A 160 -9.29 -27.74 18.31
N VAL A 161 -9.23 -26.74 17.43
CA VAL A 161 -8.48 -25.49 17.65
C VAL A 161 -9.08 -24.73 18.82
N LEU A 162 -10.40 -24.56 18.84
CA LEU A 162 -11.09 -23.83 19.91
C LEU A 162 -11.02 -24.56 21.26
N SER A 163 -11.01 -25.89 21.28
CA SER A 163 -10.89 -26.69 22.51
C SER A 163 -9.49 -26.63 23.14
N ARG A 164 -8.45 -26.39 22.34
CA ARG A 164 -7.05 -26.35 22.79
C ARG A 164 -6.60 -24.97 23.29
N ARG A 165 -7.42 -23.93 23.09
CA ARG A 165 -7.06 -22.58 23.53
C ARG A 165 -7.07 -22.49 25.07
N SER A 166 -6.21 -21.64 25.62
CA SER A 166 -6.21 -21.34 27.05
C SER A 166 -7.57 -20.79 27.48
N SER A 167 -8.09 -21.28 28.61
CA SER A 167 -9.36 -20.79 29.17
C SER A 167 -9.31 -19.26 29.36
N GLY A 168 -10.37 -18.57 28.94
CA GLY A 168 -10.47 -17.11 29.02
C GLY A 168 -9.72 -16.32 27.94
N ARG A 169 -9.04 -16.97 26.99
CA ARG A 169 -8.39 -16.28 25.87
C ARG A 169 -9.43 -15.65 24.93
N SER A 170 -9.38 -14.34 24.75
CA SER A 170 -10.23 -13.62 23.80
C SER A 170 -10.05 -14.18 22.39
N THR A 171 -11.16 -14.57 21.76
CA THR A 171 -11.13 -15.29 20.48
C THR A 171 -12.13 -14.67 19.50
N VAL A 172 -11.70 -14.52 18.24
CA VAL A 172 -12.54 -14.09 17.12
C VAL A 172 -12.45 -15.12 16.02
N GLY A 173 -13.59 -15.54 15.48
CA GLY A 173 -13.67 -16.14 14.16
C GLY A 173 -13.78 -15.04 13.11
N ALA A 174 -12.78 -14.90 12.24
CA ALA A 174 -12.75 -13.96 11.13
C ALA A 174 -12.83 -14.74 9.80
N PHE A 175 -14.05 -14.98 9.32
CA PHE A 175 -14.31 -15.89 8.19
C PHE A 175 -14.87 -15.15 6.99
N CYS A 176 -14.42 -15.47 5.78
CA CYS A 176 -15.13 -15.10 4.57
C CYS A 176 -16.38 -15.98 4.37
N ALA A 177 -17.47 -15.39 3.87
CA ALA A 177 -18.71 -16.10 3.60
C ALA A 177 -18.68 -16.84 2.24
N ALA A 178 -17.80 -16.43 1.34
CA ALA A 178 -17.52 -17.15 0.09
C ALA A 178 -16.13 -16.82 -0.47
N SER A 179 -15.48 -17.83 -1.07
CA SER A 179 -14.18 -17.69 -1.73
C SER A 179 -14.26 -16.80 -2.97
N ASN A 180 -13.40 -15.79 -3.05
CA ASN A 180 -13.27 -14.92 -4.23
C ASN A 180 -12.49 -15.58 -5.39
N CYS A 181 -11.93 -16.77 -5.17
CA CYS A 181 -11.21 -17.55 -6.16
C CYS A 181 -12.11 -18.63 -6.80
N THR A 182 -12.82 -19.40 -5.98
CA THR A 182 -13.60 -20.58 -6.42
C THR A 182 -15.11 -20.39 -6.37
N GLY A 183 -15.59 -19.31 -5.74
CA GLY A 183 -17.02 -19.10 -5.51
C GLY A 183 -17.65 -20.04 -4.49
N ARG A 184 -16.85 -20.84 -3.77
CA ARG A 184 -17.33 -21.76 -2.74
C ARG A 184 -17.90 -20.98 -1.56
N ARG A 185 -19.14 -21.27 -1.19
CA ARG A 185 -19.81 -20.69 -0.03
C ARG A 185 -19.39 -21.42 1.24
N VAL A 186 -19.41 -20.68 2.35
CA VAL A 186 -19.25 -21.23 3.69
C VAL A 186 -20.63 -21.34 4.34
N ASP A 187 -20.85 -22.42 5.09
CA ASP A 187 -22.02 -22.53 5.98
C ASP A 187 -21.84 -21.59 7.17
N VAL A 188 -22.33 -20.35 6.99
CA VAL A 188 -22.21 -19.28 7.98
C VAL A 188 -22.85 -19.65 9.31
N GLU A 189 -23.99 -20.34 9.29
CA GLU A 189 -24.72 -20.70 10.51
C GLU A 189 -23.99 -21.81 11.27
N ALA A 190 -23.54 -22.87 10.59
CA ALA A 190 -22.83 -23.96 11.23
C ALA A 190 -21.51 -23.50 11.87
N VAL A 191 -20.70 -22.71 11.14
CA VAL A 191 -19.45 -22.15 11.68
C VAL A 191 -19.73 -21.21 12.84
N THR A 192 -20.75 -20.34 12.73
CA THR A 192 -21.11 -19.42 13.81
C THR A 192 -21.56 -20.17 15.07
N ARG A 193 -22.33 -21.25 14.93
CA ARG A 193 -22.75 -22.08 16.06
C ARG A 193 -21.56 -22.66 16.82
N VAL A 194 -20.56 -23.16 16.09
CA VAL A 194 -19.32 -23.67 16.70
C VAL A 194 -18.55 -22.54 17.38
N LEU A 195 -18.34 -21.39 16.74
CA LEU A 195 -17.65 -20.26 17.38
C LEU A 195 -18.35 -19.84 18.69
N ARG A 196 -19.68 -19.77 18.67
CA ARG A 196 -20.51 -19.36 19.82
C ARG A 196 -20.51 -20.38 20.94
N SER A 197 -20.48 -21.69 20.65
CA SER A 197 -20.40 -22.71 21.72
C SER A 197 -19.10 -22.61 22.53
N PHE A 198 -18.06 -22.02 21.96
CA PHE A 198 -16.82 -21.66 22.65
C PHE A 198 -16.76 -20.17 23.05
N GLY A 199 -17.83 -19.39 22.94
CA GLY A 199 -17.81 -17.97 23.31
C GLY A 199 -16.83 -17.11 22.52
N ALA A 200 -16.48 -17.51 21.29
CA ALA A 200 -15.74 -16.69 20.34
C ALA A 200 -16.67 -15.75 19.58
N LEU A 201 -16.18 -14.57 19.18
CA LEU A 201 -16.94 -13.64 18.34
C LEU A 201 -17.02 -14.15 16.90
N SER A 202 -18.16 -13.94 16.22
CA SER A 202 -18.36 -14.29 14.81
C SER A 202 -18.33 -13.07 13.89
N CYS A 203 -17.18 -12.84 13.25
CA CYS A 203 -16.93 -11.73 12.32
C CYS A 203 -16.81 -12.23 10.88
N TRP A 204 -17.60 -11.67 9.98
CA TRP A 204 -17.77 -12.21 8.63
C TRP A 204 -17.47 -11.22 7.51
N ASP A 205 -16.58 -11.62 6.59
CA ASP A 205 -16.36 -10.95 5.30
C ASP A 205 -17.38 -11.45 4.27
N PHE A 206 -18.32 -10.58 3.89
CA PHE A 206 -19.35 -10.84 2.89
C PHE A 206 -19.04 -10.19 1.54
N ALA A 207 -17.83 -9.67 1.30
CA ALA A 207 -17.52 -8.92 0.08
C ALA A 207 -17.75 -9.73 -1.21
N THR A 208 -17.54 -11.05 -1.19
CA THR A 208 -17.81 -11.92 -2.35
C THR A 208 -19.28 -12.34 -2.41
N LEU A 209 -19.92 -12.63 -1.27
CA LEU A 209 -21.25 -13.22 -1.22
C LEU A 209 -22.37 -12.19 -1.32
N ALA A 210 -22.21 -11.00 -0.71
CA ALA A 210 -23.26 -9.98 -0.60
C ALA A 210 -23.90 -9.56 -1.95
N PRO A 211 -23.16 -9.43 -3.08
CA PRO A 211 -23.77 -9.14 -4.38
C PRO A 211 -24.71 -10.23 -4.92
N HIS A 212 -24.62 -11.45 -4.40
CA HIS A 212 -25.43 -12.61 -4.80
C HIS A 212 -26.48 -12.95 -3.74
N HIS A 213 -26.09 -12.94 -2.47
CA HIS A 213 -26.95 -13.29 -1.34
C HIS A 213 -26.71 -12.32 -0.17
N PRO A 214 -27.77 -11.70 0.37
CA PRO A 214 -27.64 -10.78 1.49
C PRO A 214 -27.11 -11.50 2.75
N PRO A 215 -26.27 -10.83 3.56
CA PRO A 215 -25.98 -11.29 4.90
C PRO A 215 -27.24 -11.33 5.78
N VAL A 216 -27.27 -12.22 6.77
CA VAL A 216 -28.34 -12.28 7.77
C VAL A 216 -27.76 -12.02 9.15
N MET A 217 -27.78 -10.77 9.59
CA MET A 217 -27.15 -10.31 10.84
C MET A 217 -27.79 -10.89 12.10
N ASN A 218 -29.11 -11.11 12.07
CA ASN A 218 -29.89 -11.66 13.19
C ASN A 218 -30.68 -12.90 12.75
N GLY A 219 -29.98 -13.92 12.24
CA GLY A 219 -30.54 -15.24 11.92
C GLY A 219 -30.75 -16.12 13.15
N VAL A 220 -30.83 -17.44 12.93
CA VAL A 220 -30.89 -18.43 14.02
C VAL A 220 -29.68 -18.29 14.96
N GLU A 221 -28.50 -18.13 14.36
CA GLU A 221 -27.27 -17.80 15.06
C GLU A 221 -26.90 -16.33 14.74
N PRO A 222 -27.14 -15.38 15.65
CA PRO A 222 -26.79 -13.98 15.41
C PRO A 222 -25.28 -13.78 15.22
N LEU A 223 -24.93 -12.98 14.22
CA LEU A 223 -23.53 -12.64 13.90
C LEU A 223 -23.06 -11.47 14.76
N ASP A 224 -21.78 -11.40 15.10
CA ASP A 224 -21.23 -10.28 15.90
C ASP A 224 -20.83 -9.08 15.02
N ALA A 225 -20.27 -9.36 13.84
CA ALA A 225 -19.96 -8.35 12.84
C ALA A 225 -20.03 -8.90 11.42
N VAL A 226 -20.44 -8.04 10.47
CA VAL A 226 -20.45 -8.31 9.03
C VAL A 226 -19.85 -7.11 8.31
N PHE A 227 -18.98 -7.34 7.33
CA PHE A 227 -18.48 -6.27 6.47
C PHE A 227 -18.41 -6.69 5.01
N PHE A 228 -18.62 -5.72 4.11
CA PHE A 228 -18.61 -5.95 2.66
C PHE A 228 -18.41 -4.63 1.90
N SER A 229 -18.21 -4.75 0.59
CA SER A 229 -18.00 -3.63 -0.34
C SER A 229 -19.18 -3.49 -1.29
N CYS A 230 -19.90 -2.36 -1.24
CA CYS A 230 -21.00 -2.12 -2.18
C CYS A 230 -20.52 -1.89 -3.63
N HIS A 231 -19.24 -1.54 -3.85
CA HIS A 231 -18.71 -1.41 -5.22
C HIS A 231 -18.69 -2.70 -6.04
N LYS A 232 -18.86 -3.86 -5.39
CA LYS A 232 -18.98 -5.17 -6.05
C LYS A 232 -20.40 -5.47 -6.55
N PHE A 233 -21.38 -4.63 -6.21
CA PHE A 233 -22.76 -4.79 -6.63
C PHE A 233 -22.97 -4.22 -8.03
N LEU A 234 -24.00 -4.68 -8.74
CA LEU A 234 -24.48 -4.00 -9.94
C LEU A 234 -24.96 -2.58 -9.57
N GLY A 235 -24.49 -1.56 -10.28
CA GLY A 235 -24.64 -0.14 -9.94
C GLY A 235 -23.65 0.37 -8.89
N GLY A 236 -22.86 -0.52 -8.31
CA GLY A 236 -22.01 -0.28 -7.13
C GLY A 236 -20.76 0.58 -7.32
N PRO A 237 -20.07 0.66 -8.47
CA PRO A 237 -18.79 1.37 -8.57
C PRO A 237 -18.83 2.78 -7.93
N GLY A 238 -17.88 3.06 -7.04
CA GLY A 238 -17.84 4.29 -6.25
C GLY A 238 -18.68 4.28 -4.96
N ALA A 239 -19.34 3.17 -4.61
CA ALA A 239 -20.10 3.05 -3.38
C ALA A 239 -19.22 2.75 -2.16
N ALA A 240 -19.67 3.22 -1.00
CA ALA A 240 -19.01 2.98 0.29
C ALA A 240 -18.96 1.48 0.66
N GLY A 241 -17.96 1.10 1.44
CA GLY A 241 -17.96 -0.14 2.22
C GLY A 241 -18.87 -0.03 3.43
N VAL A 242 -19.28 -1.19 3.95
CA VAL A 242 -20.20 -1.31 5.08
C VAL A 242 -19.56 -2.16 6.17
N LEU A 243 -19.70 -1.71 7.42
CA LEU A 243 -19.50 -2.51 8.63
C LEU A 243 -20.80 -2.50 9.44
N VAL A 244 -21.34 -3.69 9.70
CA VAL A 244 -22.48 -3.91 10.59
C VAL A 244 -21.97 -4.63 11.81
N VAL A 245 -22.19 -4.10 13.00
CA VAL A 245 -21.60 -4.63 14.24
C VAL A 245 -22.59 -4.52 15.39
N LYS A 246 -22.56 -5.48 16.32
CA LYS A 246 -23.35 -5.39 17.55
C LYS A 246 -22.93 -4.16 18.36
N LYS A 247 -23.91 -3.36 18.76
CA LYS A 247 -23.72 -2.14 19.57
C LYS A 247 -22.96 -2.40 20.87
N ALA A 248 -23.12 -3.59 21.46
CA ALA A 248 -22.44 -4.02 22.68
C ALA A 248 -20.92 -4.15 22.52
N LEU A 249 -20.42 -4.37 21.30
CA LEU A 249 -18.99 -4.46 20.99
C LEU A 249 -18.34 -3.09 20.83
N LEU A 250 -19.13 -2.02 20.80
CA LEU A 250 -18.65 -0.64 20.71
C LEU A 250 -18.47 -0.06 22.12
N ASP A 251 -17.30 -0.34 22.70
CA ASP A 251 -16.94 0.07 24.06
C ASP A 251 -16.88 1.61 24.18
N PRO A 252 -17.72 2.24 25.01
CA PRO A 252 -17.69 3.69 25.21
C PRO A 252 -16.41 4.19 25.88
N ALA A 253 -15.65 3.35 26.56
CA ALA A 253 -14.40 3.72 27.24
C ALA A 253 -13.20 3.78 26.27
N ARG A 254 -13.26 3.09 25.13
CA ARG A 254 -12.16 3.05 24.14
C ARG A 254 -12.28 4.15 23.10
N PRO A 255 -11.21 4.85 22.70
CA PRO A 255 -11.28 5.79 21.58
C PRO A 255 -11.88 5.15 20.32
N PRO A 256 -12.69 5.89 19.52
CA PRO A 256 -13.21 5.36 18.27
C PRO A 256 -12.08 5.02 17.31
N ALA A 257 -12.33 4.12 16.34
CA ALA A 257 -11.32 3.68 15.39
C ALA A 257 -10.79 4.82 14.50
N ARG A 258 -11.59 5.88 14.30
CA ARG A 258 -11.24 7.08 13.55
C ARG A 258 -11.65 8.34 14.34
N PRO A 259 -10.87 8.77 15.33
CA PRO A 259 -11.16 10.01 16.05
C PRO A 259 -10.97 11.21 15.12
N GLY A 260 -11.92 12.15 15.14
CA GLY A 260 -11.88 13.33 14.28
C GLY A 260 -13.08 14.26 14.45
N GLY A 261 -13.18 15.27 13.58
CA GLY A 261 -14.36 16.14 13.52
C GLY A 261 -15.64 15.33 13.39
N GLY A 262 -16.71 15.71 14.10
CA GLY A 262 -17.96 14.96 14.10
C GLY A 262 -18.05 13.78 15.08
N THR A 263 -16.93 13.37 15.71
CA THR A 263 -16.94 12.29 16.74
C THR A 263 -16.95 12.82 18.17
N VAL A 264 -16.61 14.10 18.34
CA VAL A 264 -16.33 14.74 19.62
C VAL A 264 -17.55 15.52 20.08
N PHE A 265 -18.01 15.26 21.30
CA PHE A 265 -19.03 16.05 21.97
C PHE A 265 -18.47 17.41 22.42
N PHE A 266 -17.29 17.39 23.05
CA PHE A 266 -16.61 18.61 23.51
C PHE A 266 -15.10 18.39 23.56
N ALA A 267 -14.32 19.35 23.07
CA ALA A 267 -12.86 19.36 23.17
C ALA A 267 -12.37 20.66 23.80
N THR A 268 -11.40 20.55 24.70
CA THR A 268 -10.63 21.66 25.25
C THR A 268 -9.21 21.61 24.70
N LYS A 269 -8.34 22.51 25.19
CA LYS A 269 -6.92 22.51 24.84
C LYS A 269 -6.20 21.19 25.19
N THR A 270 -6.64 20.47 26.23
CA THR A 270 -5.90 19.33 26.79
C THR A 270 -6.74 18.06 26.93
N THR A 271 -8.06 18.15 26.80
CA THR A 271 -8.98 17.03 27.01
C THR A 271 -10.09 17.03 25.98
N HIS A 272 -10.75 15.88 25.79
CA HIS A 272 -11.91 15.76 24.94
C HIS A 272 -12.88 14.71 25.47
N ARG A 273 -14.14 14.79 25.03
CA ARG A 273 -15.18 13.78 25.27
C ARG A 273 -15.81 13.41 23.96
N PHE A 274 -15.89 12.11 23.66
CA PHE A 274 -16.56 11.61 22.46
C PHE A 274 -18.08 11.60 22.61
N LEU A 275 -18.77 11.58 21.47
CA LEU A 275 -20.22 11.44 21.42
C LEU A 275 -20.68 10.11 22.03
N SER A 276 -21.85 10.13 22.64
CA SER A 276 -22.49 8.92 23.18
C SER A 276 -23.13 8.08 22.07
N ASN A 277 -23.58 8.72 20.98
CA ASN A 277 -24.12 8.04 19.80
C ASN A 277 -23.01 7.20 19.13
N ARG A 278 -23.19 5.88 19.13
CA ARG A 278 -22.21 4.92 18.60
C ARG A 278 -21.97 5.05 17.10
N VAL A 279 -22.97 5.47 16.32
CA VAL A 279 -22.85 5.63 14.87
C VAL A 279 -21.98 6.84 14.54
N GLU A 280 -22.26 7.99 15.16
CA GLU A 280 -21.56 9.25 14.91
C GLU A 280 -20.14 9.21 15.47
N ARG A 281 -19.97 8.61 16.65
CA ARG A 281 -18.68 8.41 17.30
C ARG A 281 -17.66 7.66 16.43
N GLU A 282 -18.09 6.64 15.70
CA GLU A 282 -17.20 5.79 14.89
C GLU A 282 -17.00 6.29 13.45
N GLN A 283 -17.59 7.42 13.06
CA GLN A 283 -17.51 7.98 11.70
C GLN A 283 -16.89 9.39 11.72
N GLY A 284 -15.61 9.46 12.09
CA GLY A 284 -14.89 10.73 12.11
C GLY A 284 -14.57 11.30 10.73
N GLY A 285 -14.67 12.62 10.65
CA GLY A 285 -14.47 13.40 9.44
C GLY A 285 -15.76 13.72 8.70
N THR A 286 -15.62 14.25 7.49
CA THR A 286 -16.74 14.44 6.57
C THR A 286 -17.05 13.10 5.90
N PRO A 287 -18.29 12.58 5.99
CA PRO A 287 -18.65 11.32 5.34
C PRO A 287 -18.67 11.48 3.81
N ASP A 288 -18.37 10.40 3.09
CA ASP A 288 -18.57 10.31 1.63
C ASP A 288 -20.06 10.17 1.33
N VAL A 289 -20.80 11.28 1.35
CA VAL A 289 -22.26 11.28 1.18
C VAL A 289 -22.66 10.66 -0.16
N LEU A 290 -21.89 10.87 -1.23
CA LEU A 290 -22.19 10.30 -2.56
C LEU A 290 -21.99 8.79 -2.57
N GLY A 291 -20.86 8.30 -2.04
CA GLY A 291 -20.59 6.86 -1.91
C GLY A 291 -21.57 6.16 -0.98
N ILE A 292 -22.00 6.82 0.09
CA ILE A 292 -23.02 6.33 1.04
C ILE A 292 -24.40 6.28 0.39
N ALA A 293 -24.82 7.36 -0.28
CA ALA A 293 -26.10 7.40 -1.00
C ALA A 293 -26.15 6.26 -2.04
N ARG A 294 -25.09 6.09 -2.81
CA ARG A 294 -24.95 4.98 -3.76
C ARG A 294 -25.05 3.61 -3.07
N ALA A 295 -24.39 3.41 -1.92
CA ALA A 295 -24.49 2.18 -1.14
C ALA A 295 -25.94 1.87 -0.73
N GLY A 296 -26.71 2.89 -0.33
CA GLY A 296 -28.14 2.77 -0.03
C GLY A 296 -28.98 2.34 -1.23
N VAL A 297 -28.75 2.97 -2.39
CA VAL A 297 -29.47 2.66 -3.65
C VAL A 297 -29.21 1.22 -4.08
N VAL A 298 -27.95 0.78 -4.10
CA VAL A 298 -27.62 -0.59 -4.55
C VAL A 298 -28.05 -1.66 -3.55
N ALA A 299 -28.05 -1.35 -2.24
CA ALA A 299 -28.62 -2.25 -1.23
C ALA A 299 -30.12 -2.46 -1.45
N ARG A 300 -30.86 -1.39 -1.79
CA ARG A 300 -32.29 -1.46 -2.11
C ARG A 300 -32.57 -2.20 -3.42
N LEU A 301 -31.72 -2.01 -4.42
CA LEU A 301 -31.78 -2.76 -5.67
C LEU A 301 -31.57 -4.27 -5.40
N ALA A 302 -30.56 -4.63 -4.62
CA ALA A 302 -30.26 -6.03 -4.29
C ALA A 302 -31.33 -6.71 -3.42
N LEU A 303 -32.07 -5.94 -2.59
CA LEU A 303 -33.24 -6.45 -1.87
C LEU A 303 -34.41 -6.81 -2.78
N THR A 304 -34.67 -5.95 -3.77
CA THR A 304 -35.87 -6.05 -4.63
C THR A 304 -35.66 -6.96 -5.83
N LYS A 305 -34.41 -7.17 -6.24
CA LYS A 305 -34.04 -7.95 -7.42
C LYS A 305 -33.11 -9.10 -7.03
N ARG A 306 -33.67 -10.29 -6.85
CA ARG A 306 -32.93 -11.54 -6.64
C ARG A 306 -32.84 -12.30 -7.95
N PHE A 307 -31.62 -12.58 -8.38
CA PHE A 307 -31.35 -13.32 -9.62
C PHE A 307 -30.54 -14.57 -9.30
N GLU A 308 -30.95 -15.69 -9.87
CA GLU A 308 -30.18 -16.92 -9.82
C GLU A 308 -29.07 -16.87 -10.85
N SER A 309 -27.86 -17.23 -10.42
CA SER A 309 -26.70 -17.28 -11.32
C SER A 309 -26.69 -18.58 -12.10
N ARG A 310 -26.50 -18.51 -13.43
CA ARG A 310 -26.21 -19.71 -14.22
C ARG A 310 -24.81 -20.21 -13.91
N ARG A 311 -24.68 -21.52 -13.70
CA ARG A 311 -23.38 -22.19 -13.69
C ARG A 311 -22.90 -22.42 -15.12
N LEU A 312 -21.73 -21.89 -15.45
CA LEU A 312 -21.06 -22.12 -16.72
C LEU A 312 -20.40 -23.49 -16.69
N ALA A 313 -20.47 -24.21 -17.80
CA ALA A 313 -20.06 -25.62 -17.87
C ALA A 313 -18.60 -25.80 -18.30
N PHE A 314 -17.66 -25.02 -17.73
CA PHE A 314 -16.24 -25.07 -18.12
C PHE A 314 -15.59 -26.44 -17.90
N ASP A 315 -16.02 -27.19 -16.88
CA ASP A 315 -15.50 -28.52 -16.53
C ASP A 315 -15.81 -29.60 -17.57
N MET A 316 -16.86 -29.38 -18.37
CA MET A 316 -17.32 -30.34 -19.37
C MET A 316 -16.80 -30.02 -20.78
N MET A 317 -16.02 -28.95 -20.95
CA MET A 317 -15.81 -28.35 -22.26
C MET A 317 -14.59 -28.83 -23.03
N MET A 318 -13.42 -29.08 -22.42
CA MET A 318 -12.21 -29.53 -23.13
C MET A 318 -11.19 -30.24 -22.20
N PRO A 319 -10.44 -31.27 -22.67
CA PRO A 319 -9.40 -31.95 -21.89
C PRO A 319 -8.25 -31.05 -21.40
N ALA A 320 -7.95 -29.96 -22.11
CA ALA A 320 -6.86 -29.04 -21.77
C ALA A 320 -7.22 -28.04 -20.66
N THR A 321 -8.51 -27.83 -20.38
CA THR A 321 -8.95 -26.91 -19.31
C THR A 321 -8.70 -27.54 -17.95
N VAL A 322 -8.11 -26.78 -17.03
CA VAL A 322 -7.99 -27.16 -15.63
C VAL A 322 -8.76 -26.15 -14.78
N LEU A 323 -9.82 -26.61 -14.12
CA LEU A 323 -10.53 -25.84 -13.11
C LEU A 323 -9.96 -26.18 -11.72
N LEU A 324 -9.45 -25.15 -11.03
CA LEU A 324 -8.75 -25.31 -9.74
C LEU A 324 -9.69 -25.48 -8.55
N GLY A 325 -11.01 -25.42 -8.75
CA GLY A 325 -11.99 -25.60 -7.70
C GLY A 325 -13.36 -25.11 -8.13
N THR A 326 -14.40 -25.61 -7.46
CA THR A 326 -15.79 -25.30 -7.77
C THR A 326 -16.53 -24.75 -6.58
N GLY A 327 -17.48 -23.86 -6.84
CA GLY A 327 -18.37 -23.33 -5.83
C GLY A 327 -19.76 -23.10 -6.37
N ASP A 328 -20.60 -22.49 -5.53
CA ASP A 328 -21.99 -22.18 -5.87
C ASP A 328 -22.10 -20.86 -6.62
N LEU A 329 -21.13 -19.96 -6.44
CA LEU A 329 -21.08 -18.69 -7.14
C LEU A 329 -20.40 -18.86 -8.50
N PRO A 330 -20.77 -18.06 -9.52
CA PRO A 330 -20.25 -18.17 -10.88
C PRO A 330 -18.84 -17.57 -11.00
N ILE A 331 -17.88 -18.17 -10.31
CA ILE A 331 -16.48 -17.74 -10.22
C ILE A 331 -15.60 -18.94 -10.55
N TYR A 332 -14.84 -18.84 -11.64
CA TYR A 332 -14.14 -19.96 -12.25
C TYR A 332 -12.64 -19.67 -12.32
N PRO A 333 -11.81 -20.34 -11.50
CA PRO A 333 -10.36 -20.27 -11.55
C PRO A 333 -9.81 -21.30 -12.54
N LEU A 334 -9.41 -20.82 -13.71
CA LEU A 334 -9.11 -21.61 -14.90
C LEU A 334 -7.63 -21.53 -15.30
N MET A 335 -7.10 -22.65 -15.77
CA MET A 335 -5.80 -22.75 -16.44
C MET A 335 -5.94 -23.53 -17.75
N VAL A 336 -5.00 -23.32 -18.67
CA VAL A 336 -4.92 -24.08 -19.93
C VAL A 336 -3.64 -24.90 -19.92
N ARG A 337 -3.77 -26.22 -19.99
CA ARG A 337 -2.66 -27.17 -20.00
C ARG A 337 -2.06 -27.29 -21.39
N CYS A 338 -0.74 -27.33 -21.47
CA CYS A 338 0.05 -27.53 -22.68
C CYS A 338 1.19 -28.52 -22.38
N GLY A 339 0.90 -29.82 -22.43
CA GLY A 339 1.84 -30.88 -22.08
C GLY A 339 2.23 -30.79 -20.59
N PRO A 340 3.54 -30.72 -20.26
CA PRO A 340 4.02 -30.58 -18.88
C PRO A 340 4.07 -29.12 -18.39
N ARG A 341 3.37 -28.19 -19.04
CA ARG A 341 3.31 -26.78 -18.64
C ARG A 341 1.91 -26.21 -18.89
N PHE A 342 1.74 -24.92 -18.62
CA PHE A 342 0.49 -24.20 -18.85
C PHE A 342 0.68 -23.01 -19.80
N LEU A 343 -0.41 -22.49 -20.36
CA LEU A 343 -0.40 -21.12 -20.86
C LEU A 343 -0.31 -20.16 -19.66
N HIS A 344 0.52 -19.13 -19.80
CA HIS A 344 0.60 -18.09 -18.78
C HIS A 344 -0.76 -17.39 -18.62
N PHE A 345 -1.25 -17.21 -17.40
CA PHE A 345 -2.60 -16.66 -17.17
C PHE A 345 -2.79 -15.26 -17.78
N ASN A 346 -1.78 -14.38 -17.71
CA ASN A 346 -1.88 -13.06 -18.34
C ASN A 346 -1.96 -13.15 -19.88
N PHE A 347 -1.32 -14.15 -20.48
CA PHE A 347 -1.44 -14.38 -21.93
C PHE A 347 -2.85 -14.84 -22.29
N ALA A 348 -3.41 -15.77 -21.52
CA ALA A 348 -4.79 -16.22 -21.72
C ALA A 348 -5.81 -15.07 -21.54
N CYS A 349 -5.65 -14.23 -20.50
CA CYS A 349 -6.46 -13.02 -20.34
C CYS A 349 -6.30 -12.05 -21.53
N GLN A 350 -5.07 -11.87 -22.02
CA GLN A 350 -4.81 -11.00 -23.16
C GLN A 350 -5.46 -11.53 -24.45
N LEU A 351 -5.42 -12.85 -24.69
CA LEU A 351 -6.12 -13.46 -25.83
C LEU A 351 -7.64 -13.30 -25.73
N LEU A 352 -8.22 -13.52 -24.54
CA LEU A 352 -9.64 -13.29 -24.30
C LEU A 352 -10.05 -11.85 -24.61
N ASN A 353 -9.22 -10.88 -24.22
CA ASN A 353 -9.44 -9.47 -24.56
C ASN A 353 -9.30 -9.22 -26.07
N ASP A 354 -8.20 -9.66 -26.68
CA ASP A 354 -7.85 -9.27 -28.05
C ASP A 354 -8.73 -9.94 -29.12
N LEU A 355 -9.06 -11.22 -28.93
CA LEU A 355 -9.89 -11.96 -29.88
C LEU A 355 -11.37 -11.75 -29.63
N PHE A 356 -11.79 -11.59 -28.37
CA PHE A 356 -13.21 -11.67 -28.00
C PHE A 356 -13.75 -10.46 -27.25
N GLY A 357 -12.89 -9.54 -26.78
CA GLY A 357 -13.29 -8.42 -25.94
C GLY A 357 -13.69 -8.81 -24.51
N ILE A 358 -13.40 -10.06 -24.11
CA ILE A 358 -13.73 -10.60 -22.79
C ILE A 358 -12.72 -10.09 -21.76
N GLN A 359 -13.21 -9.38 -20.75
CA GLN A 359 -12.43 -8.80 -19.67
C GLN A 359 -12.36 -9.78 -18.49
N ALA A 360 -11.31 -10.60 -18.45
CA ALA A 360 -11.01 -11.54 -17.37
C ALA A 360 -9.83 -11.05 -16.52
N ARG A 361 -9.56 -11.71 -15.38
CA ARG A 361 -8.48 -11.30 -14.46
C ARG A 361 -7.46 -12.39 -14.19
N GLY A 362 -6.18 -12.06 -14.34
CA GLY A 362 -5.05 -12.94 -14.03
C GLY A 362 -4.48 -12.77 -12.61
N GLY A 363 -3.84 -13.82 -12.09
CA GLY A 363 -3.03 -13.79 -10.85
C GLY A 363 -3.64 -14.56 -9.66
N CYS A 364 -3.08 -14.34 -8.46
CA CYS A 364 -3.52 -14.98 -7.21
C CYS A 364 -4.74 -14.32 -6.54
N GLN A 365 -5.42 -13.39 -7.22
CA GLN A 365 -6.70 -12.80 -6.77
C GLN A 365 -6.70 -12.22 -5.34
N CYS A 366 -5.55 -11.73 -4.85
CA CYS A 366 -5.39 -11.22 -3.47
C CYS A 366 -5.75 -12.27 -2.38
N ALA A 367 -5.58 -13.55 -2.69
CA ALA A 367 -5.72 -14.67 -1.77
C ALA A 367 -4.52 -15.61 -1.94
N GLY A 368 -3.31 -15.07 -1.81
CA GLY A 368 -2.03 -15.72 -2.10
C GLY A 368 -1.91 -17.13 -1.51
N PRO A 369 -2.09 -17.30 -0.18
CA PRO A 369 -2.00 -18.62 0.45
C PRO A 369 -2.98 -19.65 -0.13
N TYR A 370 -4.23 -19.23 -0.37
CA TYR A 370 -5.22 -20.13 -0.97
C TYR A 370 -4.90 -20.42 -2.45
N ALA A 371 -4.50 -19.41 -3.22
CA ALA A 371 -4.09 -19.58 -4.60
C ALA A 371 -2.89 -20.52 -4.74
N HIS A 372 -1.90 -20.44 -3.85
CA HIS A 372 -0.74 -21.34 -3.83
C HIS A 372 -1.19 -22.77 -3.55
N ARG A 373 -2.08 -22.98 -2.57
CA ARG A 373 -2.69 -24.30 -2.30
C ARG A 373 -3.42 -24.85 -3.52
N LEU A 374 -4.26 -24.04 -4.17
CA LEU A 374 -4.97 -24.43 -5.40
C LEU A 374 -4.01 -24.85 -6.52
N LEU A 375 -2.87 -24.17 -6.63
CA LEU A 375 -1.83 -24.47 -7.61
C LEU A 375 -0.92 -25.63 -7.17
N GLY A 376 -1.07 -26.13 -5.94
CA GLY A 376 -0.21 -27.16 -5.35
C GLY A 376 1.16 -26.65 -4.89
N ILE A 377 1.38 -25.34 -4.83
CA ILE A 377 2.65 -24.72 -4.42
C ILE A 377 2.81 -24.84 -2.91
N ASP A 378 3.81 -25.59 -2.45
CA ASP A 378 4.18 -25.71 -1.04
C ASP A 378 4.98 -24.50 -0.53
N ASP A 379 5.20 -24.43 0.79
CA ASP A 379 5.91 -23.30 1.40
C ASP A 379 7.34 -23.15 0.89
N ASP A 380 8.05 -24.26 0.68
CA ASP A 380 9.41 -24.28 0.15
C ASP A 380 9.45 -23.71 -1.29
N ALA A 381 8.53 -24.13 -2.16
CA ALA A 381 8.38 -23.60 -3.51
C ALA A 381 7.96 -22.13 -3.52
N SER A 382 7.06 -21.74 -2.61
CA SER A 382 6.64 -20.35 -2.44
C SER A 382 7.83 -19.45 -2.07
N SER A 383 8.68 -19.89 -1.15
CA SER A 383 9.90 -19.15 -0.77
C SER A 383 10.92 -19.06 -1.91
N LEU A 384 11.08 -20.12 -2.70
CA LEU A 384 11.96 -20.09 -3.88
C LEU A 384 11.48 -19.09 -4.94
N ILE A 385 10.17 -19.06 -5.20
CA ILE A 385 9.58 -18.09 -6.13
C ILE A 385 9.72 -16.66 -5.57
N GLU A 386 9.48 -16.45 -4.28
CA GLU A 386 9.69 -15.15 -3.64
C GLU A 386 11.13 -14.67 -3.78
N HIS A 387 12.10 -15.54 -3.46
CA HIS A 387 13.52 -15.24 -3.61
C HIS A 387 13.88 -14.87 -5.06
N ALA A 388 13.40 -15.65 -6.04
CA ALA A 388 13.58 -15.34 -7.46
C ALA A 388 12.99 -13.98 -7.87
N LEU A 389 11.82 -13.62 -7.32
CA LEU A 389 11.16 -12.34 -7.56
C LEU A 389 11.91 -11.14 -6.96
N LEU A 390 12.63 -11.35 -5.85
CA LEU A 390 13.41 -10.31 -5.17
C LEU A 390 14.79 -10.10 -5.79
N GLU A 391 15.51 -11.19 -6.08
CA GLU A 391 16.92 -11.14 -6.46
C GLU A 391 17.13 -10.95 -7.97
N HIS A 392 16.23 -11.44 -8.82
CA HIS A 392 16.40 -11.41 -10.27
C HIS A 392 15.51 -10.37 -10.94
N LYS A 393 16.10 -9.42 -11.66
CA LYS A 393 15.34 -8.44 -12.46
C LYS A 393 14.70 -9.14 -13.66
N GLY A 394 13.40 -8.97 -13.85
CA GLY A 394 12.69 -9.60 -14.98
C GLY A 394 12.12 -10.98 -14.67
N SER A 395 12.03 -11.36 -13.40
CA SER A 395 11.40 -12.60 -12.94
C SER A 395 9.90 -12.45 -12.65
N GLU A 396 9.28 -11.28 -12.89
CA GLU A 396 7.87 -11.02 -12.55
C GLU A 396 6.91 -12.00 -13.23
N VAL A 397 7.30 -12.54 -14.40
CA VAL A 397 6.56 -13.59 -15.11
C VAL A 397 6.49 -14.94 -14.36
N LEU A 398 7.37 -15.16 -13.38
CA LEU A 398 7.31 -16.36 -12.54
C LEU A 398 6.19 -16.31 -11.50
N ARG A 399 5.60 -15.12 -11.26
CA ARG A 399 4.53 -14.98 -10.27
C ARG A 399 3.40 -15.98 -10.56
N PRO A 400 3.01 -16.81 -9.59
CA PRO A 400 1.99 -17.82 -9.80
C PRO A 400 0.61 -17.19 -9.98
N GLY A 401 -0.32 -17.95 -10.57
CA GLY A 401 -1.70 -17.50 -10.72
C GLY A 401 -2.49 -18.31 -11.73
N PHE A 402 -3.74 -17.89 -11.92
CA PHE A 402 -4.69 -18.48 -12.85
C PHE A 402 -5.59 -17.39 -13.46
N VAL A 403 -6.34 -17.75 -14.50
CA VAL A 403 -7.37 -16.88 -15.07
C VAL A 403 -8.62 -17.00 -14.21
N ARG A 404 -9.18 -15.89 -13.75
CA ARG A 404 -10.51 -15.87 -13.12
C ARG A 404 -11.51 -15.27 -14.08
N ILE A 405 -12.51 -16.08 -14.45
CA ILE A 405 -13.74 -15.63 -15.10
C ILE A 405 -14.81 -15.61 -14.02
N SER A 406 -15.52 -14.49 -13.89
CA SER A 406 -16.63 -14.34 -12.95
C SER A 406 -17.80 -13.66 -13.65
N MET A 407 -19.02 -14.09 -13.36
CA MET A 407 -20.24 -13.53 -13.94
C MET A 407 -21.07 -12.79 -12.89
N ALA A 408 -21.90 -11.83 -13.32
CA ALA A 408 -22.87 -11.18 -12.44
C ALA A 408 -23.90 -12.19 -11.93
N SER A 409 -24.48 -11.91 -10.75
CA SER A 409 -25.70 -12.60 -10.28
C SER A 409 -26.88 -12.43 -11.24
N VAL A 410 -26.85 -11.35 -12.03
CA VAL A 410 -27.88 -10.90 -12.98
C VAL A 410 -27.64 -11.46 -14.39
N ALA A 411 -26.87 -12.54 -14.52
CA ALA A 411 -26.52 -13.14 -15.80
C ALA A 411 -26.99 -14.60 -15.90
N HIS A 412 -28.26 -14.73 -16.29
CA HIS A 412 -28.73 -15.55 -17.41
C HIS A 412 -28.51 -17.07 -17.45
N ASN A 413 -29.58 -17.82 -17.19
CA ASN A 413 -29.70 -19.20 -17.65
C ASN A 413 -29.74 -19.34 -19.19
N SER A 414 -29.91 -18.26 -19.98
CA SER A 414 -30.16 -18.30 -21.44
C SER A 414 -29.38 -17.32 -22.35
N SER A 415 -28.45 -16.48 -21.85
CA SER A 415 -27.89 -15.40 -22.69
C SER A 415 -26.83 -15.83 -23.69
N ALA A 416 -26.81 -15.11 -24.81
CA ALA A 416 -25.78 -15.22 -25.83
C ALA A 416 -24.38 -14.90 -25.27
N GLU A 417 -24.28 -13.99 -24.28
CA GLU A 417 -23.00 -13.64 -23.64
C GLU A 417 -22.38 -14.81 -22.88
N ALA A 418 -23.16 -15.54 -22.07
CA ALA A 418 -22.66 -16.70 -21.33
C ALA A 418 -22.13 -17.79 -22.29
N ARG A 419 -22.90 -18.12 -23.33
CA ARG A 419 -22.48 -19.07 -24.38
C ARG A 419 -21.25 -18.59 -25.14
N TYR A 420 -21.17 -17.29 -25.42
CA TYR A 420 -20.03 -16.67 -26.08
C TYR A 420 -18.76 -16.81 -25.23
N VAL A 421 -18.83 -16.53 -23.92
CA VAL A 421 -17.69 -16.70 -22.99
C VAL A 421 -17.26 -18.16 -22.89
N GLU A 422 -18.22 -19.10 -22.80
CA GLU A 422 -17.94 -20.53 -22.84
C GLU A 422 -17.19 -20.90 -24.14
N ARG A 423 -17.76 -20.59 -25.31
CA ARG A 423 -17.14 -20.95 -26.60
C ARG A 423 -15.79 -20.27 -26.82
N ALA A 424 -15.64 -19.01 -26.41
CA ALA A 424 -14.36 -18.30 -26.46
C ALA A 424 -13.29 -18.99 -25.60
N TRP A 425 -13.63 -19.39 -24.38
CA TRP A 425 -12.71 -20.15 -23.53
C TRP A 425 -12.35 -21.51 -24.14
N ALA A 426 -13.32 -22.23 -24.72
CA ALA A 426 -13.04 -23.50 -25.39
C ALA A 426 -12.01 -23.34 -26.53
N LEU A 427 -12.17 -22.30 -27.36
CA LEU A 427 -11.21 -21.98 -28.43
C LEU A 427 -9.83 -21.62 -27.89
N VAL A 428 -9.74 -20.77 -26.85
CA VAL A 428 -8.46 -20.41 -26.22
C VAL A 428 -7.79 -21.63 -25.59
N SER A 429 -8.56 -22.49 -24.91
CA SER A 429 -8.05 -23.69 -24.25
C SER A 429 -7.52 -24.71 -25.25
N ALA A 430 -8.21 -24.91 -26.38
CA ALA A 430 -7.81 -25.87 -27.41
C ALA A 430 -6.64 -25.36 -28.27
N PHE A 431 -6.69 -24.09 -28.69
CA PHE A 431 -5.86 -23.58 -29.79
C PHE A 431 -5.09 -22.30 -29.47
N GLY A 432 -5.33 -21.66 -28.31
CA GLY A 432 -4.74 -20.35 -27.97
C GLY A 432 -3.22 -20.32 -28.00
N TRP A 433 -2.57 -21.46 -27.73
CA TRP A 433 -1.12 -21.62 -27.81
C TRP A 433 -0.54 -21.29 -29.19
N ARG A 434 -1.32 -21.43 -30.27
CA ARG A 434 -0.88 -21.18 -31.66
C ARG A 434 -0.66 -19.71 -31.96
N LEU A 435 -1.28 -18.81 -31.20
CA LEU A 435 -1.02 -17.36 -31.30
C LEU A 435 0.10 -16.88 -30.38
N LEU A 436 0.64 -17.72 -29.50
CA LEU A 436 1.72 -17.34 -28.60
C LEU A 436 2.93 -16.71 -29.33
N PRO A 437 3.36 -17.17 -30.52
CA PRO A 437 4.42 -16.52 -31.30
C PRO A 437 4.10 -15.09 -31.79
N SER A 438 2.82 -14.73 -31.90
CA SER A 438 2.39 -13.38 -32.28
C SER A 438 2.50 -12.38 -31.14
N TYR A 439 2.78 -12.83 -29.91
CA TYR A 439 2.83 -12.01 -28.71
C TYR A 439 4.25 -11.88 -28.16
N ARG A 440 4.52 -10.73 -27.55
CA ARG A 440 5.74 -10.47 -26.78
C ARG A 440 5.42 -10.40 -25.30
N LEU A 441 6.23 -11.09 -24.51
CA LEU A 441 6.24 -11.01 -23.06
C LEU A 441 7.21 -9.91 -22.61
N ASP A 442 6.75 -9.03 -21.73
CA ASP A 442 7.63 -8.20 -20.91
C ASP A 442 7.85 -8.89 -19.57
N ALA A 443 9.00 -9.55 -19.41
CA ALA A 443 9.32 -10.33 -18.22
C ALA A 443 9.44 -9.47 -16.94
N ARG A 444 9.62 -8.13 -17.06
CA ARG A 444 9.69 -7.21 -15.91
C ARG A 444 8.33 -6.85 -15.34
N SER A 445 7.30 -6.85 -16.18
CA SER A 445 5.93 -6.51 -15.79
C SER A 445 4.99 -7.73 -15.79
N GLY A 446 5.41 -8.85 -16.39
CA GLY A 446 4.57 -10.03 -16.63
C GLY A 446 3.50 -9.80 -17.70
N GLU A 447 3.56 -8.70 -18.44
CA GLU A 447 2.58 -8.31 -19.45
C GLU A 447 2.82 -9.02 -20.79
N TRP A 448 1.73 -9.33 -21.49
CA TRP A 448 1.75 -9.90 -22.83
C TRP A 448 1.13 -8.92 -23.81
N ARG A 449 1.76 -8.71 -24.97
CA ARG A 449 1.28 -7.79 -26.01
C ARG A 449 1.39 -8.37 -27.39
N HIS A 450 0.37 -8.18 -28.21
CA HIS A 450 0.44 -8.56 -29.61
C HIS A 450 1.52 -7.76 -30.34
N SER A 451 2.25 -8.39 -31.26
CA SER A 451 3.42 -7.80 -31.95
C SER A 451 3.11 -6.49 -32.68
N SER A 452 1.88 -6.35 -33.21
CA SER A 452 1.43 -5.11 -33.85
C SER A 452 1.22 -3.92 -32.90
N ARG A 453 1.26 -4.14 -31.58
CA ARG A 453 1.09 -3.11 -30.55
C ARG A 453 2.31 -2.96 -29.63
N VAL A 454 3.45 -3.57 -29.96
CA VAL A 454 4.67 -3.53 -29.11
C VAL A 454 5.28 -2.13 -29.05
N SER A 455 5.32 -1.40 -30.16
CA SER A 455 5.84 -0.02 -30.24
C SER A 455 4.86 1.02 -29.69
N LYS A 456 3.60 0.63 -29.45
CA LYS A 456 2.61 1.47 -28.80
C LYS A 456 2.74 1.27 -27.29
N PRO A 457 2.97 2.33 -26.50
CA PRO A 457 2.85 2.22 -25.06
C PRO A 457 1.50 1.59 -24.68
N LEU A 458 1.46 0.86 -23.57
CA LEU A 458 0.19 0.41 -23.01
C LEU A 458 -0.68 1.66 -22.85
N GLY A 459 -1.76 1.75 -23.62
CA GLY A 459 -2.63 2.91 -23.59
C GLY A 459 -2.47 3.97 -24.67
N ASP A 460 -2.05 3.61 -25.88
CA ASP A 460 -2.35 4.46 -27.05
C ASP A 460 -3.89 4.66 -27.26
N ASP A 461 -4.71 3.80 -26.62
CA ASP A 461 -6.16 3.95 -26.45
C ASP A 461 -6.58 4.39 -25.02
N ARG A 462 -5.63 4.73 -24.12
CA ARG A 462 -5.96 5.22 -22.76
C ARG A 462 -6.59 6.59 -22.87
N ARG A 463 -7.66 6.78 -22.10
CA ARG A 463 -8.29 8.07 -21.92
C ARG A 463 -7.72 8.72 -20.67
N TRP A 464 -7.36 9.97 -20.82
CA TRP A 464 -6.97 10.81 -19.70
C TRP A 464 -8.21 11.52 -19.18
N LEU A 465 -8.29 11.75 -17.87
CA LEU A 465 -9.42 12.47 -17.26
C LEU A 465 -9.60 13.87 -17.87
N ALA A 466 -8.52 14.48 -18.36
CA ALA A 466 -8.53 15.77 -19.05
C ALA A 466 -9.14 15.72 -20.46
N GLU A 467 -9.28 14.53 -21.06
CA GLU A 467 -9.82 14.33 -22.41
C GLU A 467 -10.95 13.28 -22.40
N PRO A 468 -12.16 13.66 -21.96
CA PRO A 468 -13.28 12.72 -21.92
C PRO A 468 -13.69 12.34 -23.36
N ARG A 469 -13.37 11.10 -23.74
CA ARG A 469 -13.84 10.49 -24.99
C ARG A 469 -14.68 9.25 -24.68
N GLY A 470 -15.68 8.94 -25.52
CA GLY A 470 -16.49 7.73 -25.45
C GLY A 470 -15.73 6.48 -25.91
N LEU A 471 -16.33 5.29 -25.72
CA LEU A 471 -15.91 4.08 -26.46
C LEU A 471 -16.00 4.34 -27.96
N ALA A 472 -15.23 3.61 -28.76
CA ALA A 472 -15.19 3.85 -30.20
C ALA A 472 -16.60 3.73 -30.78
N ASP A 473 -16.98 4.63 -31.69
CA ASP A 473 -18.31 4.66 -32.32
C ASP A 473 -18.54 3.51 -33.32
N ARG A 474 -17.52 2.68 -33.56
CA ARG A 474 -17.62 1.54 -34.47
C ARG A 474 -18.39 0.41 -33.81
N ALA A 475 -19.44 -0.09 -34.45
CA ALA A 475 -20.14 -1.28 -33.99
C ALA A 475 -19.19 -2.49 -33.95
N ALA A 476 -19.20 -3.23 -32.85
CA ALA A 476 -18.49 -4.51 -32.76
C ALA A 476 -19.23 -5.58 -33.58
N PRO A 477 -18.53 -6.56 -34.18
CA PRO A 477 -19.18 -7.68 -34.86
C PRO A 477 -20.02 -8.53 -33.89
N SER A 478 -20.93 -9.34 -34.43
CA SER A 478 -21.74 -10.26 -33.62
C SER A 478 -20.87 -11.34 -32.97
N PHE A 479 -21.35 -11.93 -31.87
CA PHE A 479 -20.65 -13.01 -31.17
C PHE A 479 -20.34 -14.19 -32.10
N ASP A 480 -21.28 -14.61 -32.94
CA ASP A 480 -21.06 -15.72 -33.87
C ASP A 480 -19.99 -15.39 -34.92
N ALA A 481 -19.97 -14.15 -35.43
CA ALA A 481 -18.95 -13.71 -36.37
C ALA A 481 -17.55 -13.69 -35.73
N LEU A 482 -17.45 -13.25 -34.47
CA LEU A 482 -16.19 -13.23 -33.71
C LEU A 482 -15.70 -14.63 -33.39
N LEU A 483 -16.59 -15.55 -33.00
CA LEU A 483 -16.25 -16.96 -32.78
C LEU A 483 -15.74 -17.61 -34.06
N ALA A 484 -16.41 -17.41 -35.20
CA ALA A 484 -15.98 -17.95 -36.48
C ALA A 484 -14.65 -17.33 -36.97
N GLU A 485 -14.45 -16.03 -36.76
CA GLU A 485 -13.17 -15.37 -37.05
C GLU A 485 -12.04 -15.96 -36.20
N ALA A 486 -12.25 -16.06 -34.89
CA ALA A 486 -11.26 -16.60 -33.96
C ALA A 486 -10.96 -18.07 -34.26
N GLU A 487 -11.96 -18.89 -34.56
CA GLU A 487 -11.76 -20.29 -34.95
C GLU A 487 -10.90 -20.40 -36.21
N ARG A 488 -11.17 -19.61 -37.26
CA ARG A 488 -10.33 -19.58 -38.46
C ARG A 488 -8.89 -19.16 -38.15
N LEU A 489 -8.69 -18.10 -37.37
CA LEU A 489 -7.36 -17.62 -36.98
C LEU A 489 -6.60 -18.65 -36.16
N LEU A 490 -7.27 -19.26 -35.18
CA LEU A 490 -6.69 -20.23 -34.25
C LEU A 490 -6.49 -21.60 -34.89
N THR A 491 -7.13 -21.92 -36.01
CA THR A 491 -6.98 -23.21 -36.72
C THR A 491 -6.28 -23.11 -38.07
N SER A 492 -5.99 -21.89 -38.57
CA SER A 492 -5.25 -21.68 -39.84
C SER A 492 -3.88 -22.35 -39.81
N ASP A 493 -3.45 -22.94 -40.93
CA ASP A 493 -2.10 -23.53 -41.07
C ASP A 493 -1.01 -22.47 -41.31
N ASP A 494 -1.41 -21.21 -41.56
CA ASP A 494 -0.49 -20.09 -41.66
C ASP A 494 0.16 -19.83 -40.31
N ALA A 495 1.47 -20.09 -40.19
CA ALA A 495 2.22 -19.74 -39.01
C ALA A 495 2.28 -18.19 -38.92
N PRO A 496 1.90 -17.60 -37.77
CA PRO A 496 2.08 -16.16 -37.59
C PRO A 496 3.57 -15.80 -37.73
N THR A 497 3.84 -14.61 -38.29
CA THR A 497 5.21 -14.14 -38.56
C THR A 497 6.05 -14.26 -37.30
N VAL A 498 6.99 -15.22 -37.31
CA VAL A 498 7.75 -15.57 -36.11
C VAL A 498 8.72 -14.44 -35.81
N ASN A 499 8.65 -13.92 -34.59
CA ASN A 499 9.73 -13.11 -34.08
C ASN A 499 10.80 -14.09 -33.54
N ASP A 500 11.57 -14.70 -34.46
CA ASP A 500 12.55 -15.79 -34.23
C ASP A 500 13.74 -15.40 -33.30
N LEU A 501 13.69 -14.24 -32.61
CA LEU A 501 14.85 -13.61 -31.97
C LEU A 501 14.73 -13.35 -30.46
N VAL A 502 13.83 -14.01 -29.72
CA VAL A 502 13.82 -13.84 -28.26
C VAL A 502 14.33 -15.12 -27.60
N ALA A 503 15.55 -15.03 -27.05
CA ALA A 503 16.11 -15.98 -26.09
C ALA A 503 15.12 -16.26 -24.94
N SER A 504 15.37 -17.28 -24.13
CA SER A 504 14.53 -17.53 -22.94
C SER A 504 14.28 -16.21 -22.20
N PRO A 505 13.01 -15.87 -21.88
CA PRO A 505 12.70 -14.61 -21.20
C PRO A 505 13.21 -14.58 -19.75
N LEU A 506 13.79 -15.69 -19.29
CA LEU A 506 14.34 -15.91 -17.97
C LEU A 506 15.81 -16.30 -18.09
N ASP A 507 16.61 -15.90 -17.10
CA ASP A 507 17.97 -16.41 -16.92
C ASP A 507 17.94 -17.94 -16.75
N ASP A 508 18.97 -18.63 -17.25
CA ASP A 508 19.06 -20.11 -17.18
C ASP A 508 18.93 -20.65 -15.74
N ALA A 509 19.34 -19.86 -14.75
CA ALA A 509 19.22 -20.18 -13.32
C ALA A 509 17.75 -20.28 -12.85
N LEU A 510 16.84 -19.56 -13.50
CA LEU A 510 15.42 -19.48 -13.13
C LEU A 510 14.53 -20.41 -13.95
N GLU A 511 15.07 -20.99 -15.01
CA GLU A 511 14.37 -21.92 -15.89
C GLU A 511 13.68 -23.08 -15.13
N PRO A 512 14.24 -23.65 -14.03
CA PRO A 512 13.55 -24.67 -13.26
C PRO A 512 12.25 -24.22 -12.56
N LEU A 513 12.05 -22.92 -12.35
CA LEU A 513 10.83 -22.35 -11.76
C LEU A 513 9.75 -22.04 -12.80
N ARG A 514 10.06 -22.19 -14.10
CA ARG A 514 9.15 -21.81 -15.18
C ARG A 514 8.02 -22.83 -15.37
N TRP A 515 6.81 -22.39 -15.02
CA TRP A 515 5.58 -23.20 -15.09
C TRP A 515 4.77 -23.03 -16.39
N PHE A 516 5.17 -22.10 -17.27
CA PHE A 516 4.43 -21.72 -18.48
C PHE A 516 5.20 -21.97 -19.78
N VAL A 517 4.50 -22.16 -20.90
CA VAL A 517 5.07 -22.33 -22.25
C VAL A 517 5.56 -21.00 -22.85
N THR A 518 6.68 -21.00 -23.58
CA THR A 518 7.22 -19.80 -24.25
C THR A 518 6.83 -19.71 -25.74
N PRO A 519 6.85 -18.50 -26.35
CA PRO A 519 6.65 -18.33 -27.79
C PRO A 519 7.56 -19.22 -28.65
N ALA A 520 8.84 -19.38 -28.27
CA ALA A 520 9.79 -20.22 -29.00
C ALA A 520 9.42 -21.71 -28.97
N GLU A 521 8.87 -22.20 -27.85
CA GLU A 521 8.38 -23.58 -27.73
C GLU A 521 7.13 -23.81 -28.58
N ALA A 522 6.19 -22.87 -28.58
CA ALA A 522 5.03 -22.92 -29.46
C ALA A 522 5.43 -22.94 -30.93
N SER A 523 6.34 -22.05 -31.36
CA SER A 523 6.86 -22.01 -32.73
C SER A 523 7.53 -23.31 -33.16
N ARG A 524 8.38 -23.89 -32.29
CA ARG A 524 9.01 -25.18 -32.57
C ARG A 524 7.97 -26.28 -32.75
N ARG A 525 6.97 -26.34 -31.86
CA ARG A 525 5.90 -27.34 -31.95
C ARG A 525 5.11 -27.21 -33.25
N MET A 526 4.74 -25.99 -33.65
CA MET A 526 4.01 -25.76 -34.92
C MET A 526 4.77 -26.30 -36.14
N LYS A 527 6.11 -26.28 -36.11
CA LYS A 527 6.96 -26.82 -37.18
C LYS A 527 7.06 -28.36 -37.14
N THR A 528 6.88 -28.99 -35.98
CA THR A 528 7.16 -30.42 -35.76
C THR A 528 5.93 -31.33 -35.64
N THR A 529 4.73 -30.79 -35.39
CA THR A 529 3.50 -31.59 -35.28
C THR A 529 2.46 -31.23 -36.33
N ARG A 530 1.69 -32.23 -36.77
CA ARG A 530 0.48 -32.04 -37.59
C ARG A 530 -0.78 -31.81 -36.74
N THR A 531 -0.72 -32.05 -35.42
CA THR A 531 -1.86 -31.87 -34.52
C THR A 531 -2.06 -30.40 -34.17
N LYS A 532 -3.26 -29.85 -34.44
CA LYS A 532 -3.59 -28.44 -34.11
C LYS A 532 -3.81 -28.22 -32.61
N GLU A 533 -4.18 -29.25 -31.87
CA GLU A 533 -4.28 -29.22 -30.42
C GLU A 533 -2.94 -29.54 -29.74
N TRP A 534 -2.74 -29.01 -28.54
CA TRP A 534 -1.65 -29.46 -27.67
C TRP A 534 -2.17 -30.63 -26.82
N PRO A 535 -1.70 -31.86 -27.05
CA PRO A 535 -2.19 -33.03 -26.35
C PRO A 535 -1.93 -32.88 -24.84
N ALA A 536 -2.94 -33.22 -24.05
CA ALA A 536 -2.76 -33.46 -22.64
C ALA A 536 -2.04 -34.82 -22.49
N GLU A 537 -0.72 -34.81 -22.32
CA GLU A 537 0.04 -36.00 -21.92
C GLU A 537 -0.21 -36.36 -20.45
N GLU A 538 0.30 -37.52 -20.02
CA GLU A 538 0.16 -38.05 -18.65
C GLU A 538 0.38 -36.98 -17.55
N PRO A 539 -0.31 -37.13 -16.39
CA PRO A 539 -0.41 -36.07 -15.40
C PRO A 539 0.96 -35.60 -14.91
N LEU A 540 1.08 -34.28 -14.79
CA LEU A 540 2.12 -33.65 -14.00
C LEU A 540 1.72 -33.79 -12.55
N GLU A 541 2.71 -33.74 -11.67
CA GLU A 541 2.53 -33.34 -10.28
C GLU A 541 2.06 -31.87 -10.25
N GLY A 542 0.74 -31.67 -10.06
CA GLY A 542 0.02 -30.39 -9.91
C GLY A 542 -0.99 -30.04 -11.02
N PRO A 543 -1.71 -28.89 -10.94
CA PRO A 543 -2.29 -28.31 -9.72
C PRO A 543 -3.27 -29.31 -9.06
N ILE A 544 -3.61 -29.08 -7.79
CA ILE A 544 -4.53 -29.96 -7.04
C ILE A 544 -5.89 -29.98 -7.76
N ARG A 545 -6.27 -31.14 -8.31
CA ARG A 545 -7.66 -31.40 -8.70
C ARG A 545 -8.39 -31.89 -7.44
N LEU A 546 -9.63 -31.43 -7.21
CA LEU A 546 -10.46 -31.92 -6.10
C LEU A 546 -10.62 -33.46 -6.10
N SER A 547 -10.41 -34.10 -7.25
CA SER A 547 -10.43 -35.56 -7.42
C SER A 547 -9.06 -36.26 -7.30
N ASP A 548 -7.94 -35.53 -7.35
CA ASP A 548 -6.57 -36.08 -7.29
C ASP A 548 -5.57 -34.98 -6.82
N PRO A 549 -5.32 -34.88 -5.50
CA PRO A 549 -4.46 -33.85 -4.92
C PRO A 549 -2.99 -34.27 -4.98
N ARG A 550 -2.36 -34.16 -6.15
CA ARG A 550 -0.91 -34.24 -6.26
C ARG A 550 -0.29 -32.84 -6.18
N PRO A 551 0.56 -32.54 -5.18
CA PRO A 551 1.19 -31.23 -5.02
C PRO A 551 2.16 -30.92 -6.16
N TRP A 552 2.52 -29.64 -6.29
CA TRP A 552 3.52 -29.15 -7.22
C TRP A 552 4.90 -29.42 -6.66
N THR A 553 5.53 -30.52 -7.08
CA THR A 553 6.90 -30.86 -6.66
C THR A 553 7.88 -30.23 -7.64
N ILE A 554 8.48 -29.10 -7.23
CA ILE A 554 9.75 -28.65 -7.84
C ILE A 554 10.74 -29.80 -7.63
N SER A 555 11.33 -30.33 -8.71
CA SER A 555 12.23 -31.49 -8.61
C SER A 555 13.36 -31.22 -7.63
N ASP A 556 13.83 -32.26 -6.93
CA ASP A 556 14.92 -32.11 -5.96
C ASP A 556 16.21 -31.59 -6.60
N GLU A 557 16.44 -31.87 -7.89
CA GLU A 557 17.53 -31.27 -8.68
C GLU A 557 17.35 -29.77 -8.91
N ALA A 558 16.13 -29.32 -9.21
CA ALA A 558 15.81 -27.89 -9.35
C ALA A 558 15.94 -27.17 -8.00
N ARG A 559 15.47 -27.80 -6.92
CA ARG A 559 15.66 -27.33 -5.53
C ARG A 559 17.13 -27.23 -5.19
N SER A 560 17.95 -28.23 -5.56
CA SER A 560 19.39 -28.25 -5.31
C SER A 560 20.13 -27.16 -6.09
N ARG A 561 19.82 -26.96 -7.38
CA ARG A 561 20.43 -25.90 -8.20
C ARG A 561 20.13 -24.49 -7.66
N LEU A 562 18.88 -24.22 -7.29
CA LEU A 562 18.46 -22.95 -6.71
C LEU A 562 19.09 -22.70 -5.33
N ARG A 563 19.27 -23.76 -4.52
CA ARG A 563 19.96 -23.70 -3.22
C ARG A 563 21.50 -23.64 -3.34
N SER A 564 22.09 -24.18 -4.41
CA SER A 564 23.54 -24.12 -4.62
C SER A 564 24.04 -22.73 -5.05
N GLY A 565 23.13 -21.83 -5.42
CA GLY A 565 23.39 -20.42 -5.68
C GLY A 565 23.23 -19.52 -4.44
N SER A 566 22.79 -20.06 -3.29
CA SER A 566 22.63 -19.27 -2.07
C SER A 566 23.91 -19.25 -1.22
N SER A 567 24.14 -18.09 -0.61
CA SER A 567 25.26 -17.83 0.30
C SER A 567 25.27 -18.82 1.48
N PRO A 568 26.44 -19.21 2.01
CA PRO A 568 26.60 -20.11 3.18
C PRO A 568 25.82 -19.70 4.44
N GLU A 569 25.30 -18.47 4.50
CA GLU A 569 24.59 -17.93 5.66
C GLU A 569 23.19 -18.54 5.90
N GLU A 570 22.52 -19.08 4.87
CA GLU A 570 21.20 -19.70 5.04
C GLU A 570 21.27 -21.12 5.59
N GLU A 571 22.30 -21.89 5.25
CA GLU A 571 22.56 -23.21 5.86
C GLU A 571 22.82 -23.09 7.37
N ALA A 572 23.46 -22.00 7.80
CA ALA A 572 23.73 -21.73 9.21
C ALA A 572 22.48 -21.39 10.04
N ARG A 573 21.39 -20.90 9.40
CA ARG A 573 20.11 -20.62 10.07
C ARG A 573 19.25 -21.86 10.26
N ARG A 574 19.30 -22.84 9.33
CA ARG A 574 18.51 -24.08 9.41
C ARG A 574 19.05 -25.09 10.45
N ALA A 575 20.32 -24.99 10.84
CA ALA A 575 20.99 -25.98 11.68
C ALA A 575 20.86 -25.79 13.21
N LYS A 576 20.14 -24.79 13.73
CA LYS A 576 20.08 -24.54 15.18
C LYS A 576 18.86 -25.20 15.87
N LYS A 577 19.02 -26.47 16.28
CA LYS A 577 18.38 -27.02 17.50
C LYS A 577 19.44 -27.15 18.61
N PRO A 578 19.07 -27.03 19.90
CA PRO A 578 20.04 -26.77 20.96
C PRO A 578 20.59 -28.07 21.53
N LEU A 579 21.92 -28.24 21.55
CA LEU A 579 22.59 -29.23 22.41
C LEU A 579 23.86 -28.63 23.01
N ARG A 580 23.98 -28.82 24.32
CA ARG A 580 24.98 -28.27 25.25
C ARG A 580 26.39 -28.84 25.01
N GLY A 581 27.37 -27.93 25.05
CA GLY A 581 28.58 -27.99 25.90
C GLY A 581 29.74 -28.93 25.53
N ARG A 582 30.91 -28.36 25.19
CA ARG A 582 32.15 -28.41 26.00
C ARG A 582 33.32 -27.68 25.30
N ARG A 583 34.27 -27.26 26.13
CA ARG A 583 35.48 -26.43 25.88
C ARG A 583 36.62 -27.19 25.16
N GLY A 584 37.55 -26.41 24.56
CA GLY A 584 38.93 -26.80 24.20
C GLY A 584 39.37 -26.13 22.88
N VAL A 585 40.04 -24.95 22.89
CA VAL A 585 41.49 -24.67 23.02
C VAL A 585 42.35 -25.20 21.85
N ALA A 586 42.87 -24.24 21.05
CA ALA A 586 44.18 -24.14 20.36
C ALA A 586 44.58 -25.25 19.35
N THR A 587 45.42 -25.09 18.31
CA THR A 587 46.47 -24.12 17.94
C THR A 587 46.94 -24.46 16.50
N THR A 588 47.47 -23.48 15.75
CA THR A 588 48.53 -23.59 14.68
C THR A 588 48.24 -24.46 13.43
N THR A 589 48.75 -24.23 12.21
CA THR A 589 49.99 -23.60 11.76
C THR A 589 49.87 -23.24 10.27
N THR A 590 50.50 -22.14 9.87
CA THR A 590 50.71 -21.70 8.48
C THR A 590 52.10 -22.15 7.99
N THR A 591 52.23 -22.59 6.74
CA THR A 591 53.49 -22.52 5.93
C THR A 591 53.09 -22.63 4.45
N ALA A 592 53.10 -21.57 3.64
CA ALA A 592 54.23 -20.81 3.08
C ALA A 592 54.92 -21.50 1.89
N THR A 593 54.94 -20.83 0.74
CA THR A 593 55.93 -21.07 -0.32
C THR A 593 56.45 -19.72 -0.84
N THR A 594 57.77 -19.67 -0.83
CA THR A 594 58.72 -18.53 -0.87
C THR A 594 58.93 -17.89 -2.24
N LYS A 595 59.27 -16.59 -2.24
CA LYS A 595 60.11 -15.91 -3.26
C LYS A 595 61.28 -15.19 -2.54
N LYS A 596 62.52 -15.40 -3.00
CA LYS A 596 63.74 -14.59 -2.71
C LYS A 596 63.96 -13.66 -3.92
N ILE A 597 63.99 -12.33 -3.80
CA ILE A 597 65.01 -11.35 -3.35
C ILE A 597 66.22 -11.18 -4.30
N ALA A 598 66.34 -9.98 -4.87
CA ALA A 598 67.52 -9.10 -5.03
C ALA A 598 67.04 -7.85 -5.83
N GLY A 599 67.36 -6.59 -5.57
CA GLY A 599 68.17 -5.88 -4.57
C GLY A 599 67.82 -4.37 -4.64
N ASP A 600 68.28 -3.61 -3.65
CA ASP A 600 68.04 -2.17 -3.47
C ASP A 600 68.91 -1.30 -4.39
N GLU A 601 68.37 -0.20 -4.93
CA GLU A 601 68.58 1.18 -4.45
C GLU A 601 68.04 2.24 -5.45
N GLU A 602 67.62 3.37 -4.86
CA GLU A 602 67.17 4.65 -5.43
C GLU A 602 65.72 4.75 -5.99
N GLU A 603 64.82 5.28 -5.16
CA GLU A 603 63.45 5.67 -5.52
C GLU A 603 63.41 7.03 -6.24
N PRO A 604 62.98 7.09 -7.52
CA PRO A 604 62.27 8.24 -8.04
C PRO A 604 60.77 7.99 -7.91
N LEU A 605 60.08 8.94 -7.26
CA LEU A 605 58.63 9.19 -7.25
C LEU A 605 57.84 8.41 -8.32
N VAL A 606 57.35 7.22 -7.94
CA VAL A 606 56.41 6.47 -8.80
C VAL A 606 55.06 7.17 -8.72
N VAL A 607 54.75 7.89 -9.78
CA VAL A 607 53.38 8.28 -10.14
C VAL A 607 52.57 7.00 -10.26
N VAL A 608 51.88 6.62 -9.19
CA VAL A 608 50.87 5.57 -9.24
C VAL A 608 49.74 6.11 -10.11
N GLU A 609 49.63 5.60 -11.34
CA GLU A 609 48.45 5.80 -12.17
C GLU A 609 47.21 5.41 -11.35
N LYS A 610 46.40 6.40 -10.99
CA LYS A 610 45.12 6.22 -10.31
C LYS A 610 44.22 5.41 -11.25
N LYS A 611 44.06 4.11 -10.98
CA LYS A 611 42.95 3.30 -11.49
C LYS A 611 41.65 4.06 -11.24
N ASP A 612 40.97 4.47 -12.30
CA ASP A 612 39.78 5.31 -12.26
C ASP A 612 38.56 4.56 -11.69
N PRO A 613 38.02 4.93 -10.50
CA PRO A 613 36.74 4.43 -10.01
C PRO A 613 35.72 5.58 -10.09
N ALA A 614 35.54 6.20 -11.26
CA ALA A 614 34.71 7.40 -11.38
C ALA A 614 33.21 7.07 -11.48
N THR A 615 32.56 6.81 -10.34
CA THR A 615 31.14 7.12 -10.14
C THR A 615 30.94 8.63 -10.12
N ARG A 616 30.99 9.26 -11.30
CA ARG A 616 30.89 10.73 -11.44
C ARG A 616 29.48 11.21 -11.03
N PRO A 617 29.36 12.12 -10.04
CA PRO A 617 28.06 12.66 -9.66
C PRO A 617 27.42 13.49 -10.79
N PRO A 618 26.08 13.51 -10.92
CA PRO A 618 25.38 14.28 -11.94
C PRO A 618 25.66 15.78 -11.84
N LYS A 619 25.77 16.46 -12.98
CA LYS A 619 26.03 17.92 -13.05
C LYS A 619 25.06 18.76 -12.21
N ARG A 620 23.77 18.39 -12.16
CA ARG A 620 22.76 19.10 -11.36
C ARG A 620 23.03 19.01 -9.85
N LEU A 621 23.45 17.83 -9.37
CA LEU A 621 23.80 17.61 -7.97
C LEU A 621 25.07 18.38 -7.60
N LEU A 622 26.09 18.31 -8.46
CA LEU A 622 27.33 19.09 -8.30
C LEU A 622 27.06 20.60 -8.26
N LYS A 623 26.19 21.10 -9.14
CA LYS A 623 25.80 22.52 -9.17
C LYS A 623 25.13 22.96 -7.87
N ALA A 624 24.13 22.20 -7.39
CA ALA A 624 23.43 22.53 -6.15
C ALA A 624 24.36 22.56 -4.93
N VAL A 625 25.27 21.58 -4.83
CA VAL A 625 26.25 21.52 -3.74
C VAL A 625 27.30 22.63 -3.86
N GLY A 626 27.78 22.92 -5.07
CA GLY A 626 28.73 24.00 -5.32
C GLY A 626 28.14 25.38 -4.99
N GLU A 627 26.88 25.62 -5.36
CA GLU A 627 26.13 26.83 -4.96
C GLU A 627 26.03 26.92 -3.43
N ALA A 628 25.65 25.85 -2.74
CA ALA A 628 25.54 25.86 -1.28
C ALA A 628 26.88 26.10 -0.60
N ILE A 629 27.97 25.50 -1.09
CA ILE A 629 29.31 25.70 -0.53
C ILE A 629 29.74 27.16 -0.66
N ARG A 630 29.49 27.78 -1.82
CA ARG A 630 29.82 29.18 -2.09
C ARG A 630 28.95 30.15 -1.29
N ASP A 631 27.63 29.96 -1.32
CA ASP A 631 26.68 30.92 -0.74
C ASP A 631 26.77 30.97 0.80
N TRP A 632 27.28 29.90 1.43
CA TRP A 632 27.37 29.77 2.89
C TRP A 632 28.80 29.60 3.43
N ASP A 633 29.82 29.75 2.57
CA ASP A 633 31.23 29.53 2.89
C ASP A 633 31.45 28.23 3.68
N LEU A 634 30.91 27.12 3.17
CA LEU A 634 30.88 25.85 3.92
C LEU A 634 32.26 25.18 4.03
N ILE A 635 33.09 25.33 2.99
CA ILE A 635 34.42 24.71 2.90
C ILE A 635 35.40 25.76 2.37
N ALA A 636 36.48 25.99 3.13
CA ALA A 636 37.58 26.90 2.81
C ALA A 636 38.90 26.14 2.58
N ASP A 637 39.91 26.83 2.06
CA ASP A 637 41.22 26.23 1.81
C ASP A 637 41.91 25.86 3.13
N GLY A 638 42.46 24.65 3.21
CA GLY A 638 43.05 24.10 4.42
C GLY A 638 42.04 23.47 5.40
N ASP A 639 40.74 23.46 5.10
CA ASP A 639 39.76 22.82 5.97
C ASP A 639 39.99 21.30 6.08
N ARG A 640 39.72 20.76 7.26
CA ARG A 640 39.67 19.33 7.54
C ARG A 640 38.22 18.94 7.79
N VAL A 641 37.62 18.28 6.81
CA VAL A 641 36.20 17.93 6.78
C VAL A 641 35.98 16.46 7.17
N LEU A 642 35.25 16.26 8.26
CA LEU A 642 34.73 14.94 8.65
C LEU A 642 33.31 14.79 8.12
N LEU A 643 33.05 13.78 7.30
CA LEU A 643 31.71 13.44 6.83
C LEU A 643 31.04 12.42 7.78
N GLY A 644 29.87 12.76 8.31
CA GLY A 644 29.01 11.80 9.00
C GLY A 644 28.40 10.82 8.00
N LEU A 645 28.94 9.62 7.91
CA LEU A 645 28.52 8.57 6.97
C LEU A 645 27.54 7.62 7.65
N SER A 646 26.24 7.84 7.46
CA SER A 646 25.19 6.96 8.01
C SER A 646 25.02 5.63 7.26
N GLY A 647 25.64 5.48 6.09
CA GLY A 647 25.38 4.35 5.19
C GLY A 647 24.15 4.52 4.31
N GLY A 648 23.34 5.56 4.55
CA GLY A 648 22.20 5.90 3.69
C GLY A 648 22.59 6.47 2.33
N LYS A 649 21.63 6.48 1.39
CA LYS A 649 21.79 7.01 0.02
C LYS A 649 22.34 8.44 -0.04
N ASP A 650 21.93 9.28 0.91
CA ASP A 650 22.26 10.71 0.92
C ASP A 650 23.70 10.96 1.37
N SER A 651 24.15 10.28 2.43
CA SER A 651 25.53 10.40 2.94
C SER A 651 26.56 9.78 2.00
N LEU A 652 26.23 8.65 1.37
CA LEU A 652 27.07 8.06 0.31
C LEU A 652 27.12 8.93 -0.95
N SER A 653 26.01 9.58 -1.31
CA SER A 653 26.01 10.54 -2.43
C SER A 653 26.90 11.74 -2.13
N LEU A 654 26.84 12.29 -0.91
CA LEU A 654 27.67 13.41 -0.49
C LEU A 654 29.17 13.05 -0.47
N LEU A 655 29.53 11.83 -0.04
CA LEU A 655 30.91 11.34 -0.09
C LEU A 655 31.51 11.47 -1.50
N HIS A 656 30.80 10.96 -2.51
CA HIS A 656 31.24 11.02 -3.90
C HIS A 656 31.26 12.44 -4.47
N VAL A 657 30.35 13.30 -4.03
CA VAL A 657 30.39 14.73 -4.40
C VAL A 657 31.62 15.41 -3.81
N LEU A 658 31.94 15.20 -2.53
CA LEU A 658 33.13 15.78 -1.90
C LEU A 658 34.42 15.24 -2.51
N LEU A 659 34.48 13.93 -2.80
CA LEU A 659 35.60 13.31 -3.53
C LEU A 659 35.77 13.85 -4.95
N HIS A 660 34.67 14.20 -5.62
CA HIS A 660 34.75 14.87 -6.92
C HIS A 660 35.28 16.30 -6.76
N LEU A 661 34.74 17.06 -5.80
CA LEU A 661 35.16 18.44 -5.52
C LEU A 661 36.64 18.53 -5.13
N GLN A 662 37.16 17.60 -4.31
CA GLN A 662 38.58 17.56 -3.95
C GLN A 662 39.52 17.44 -5.17
N ARG A 663 39.02 16.92 -6.31
CA ARG A 663 39.79 16.80 -7.56
C ARG A 663 39.67 18.01 -8.48
N VAL A 664 38.52 18.69 -8.48
CA VAL A 664 38.16 19.68 -9.52
C VAL A 664 37.98 21.10 -8.99
N ALA A 665 37.75 21.27 -7.70
CA ALA A 665 37.52 22.57 -7.09
C ALA A 665 38.86 23.27 -6.76
N PRO A 666 38.91 24.61 -6.79
CA PRO A 666 40.11 25.38 -6.44
C PRO A 666 40.45 25.34 -4.93
N VAL A 667 39.57 24.79 -4.10
CA VAL A 667 39.70 24.72 -2.64
C VAL A 667 40.31 23.37 -2.24
N ARG A 668 41.43 23.38 -1.51
CA ARG A 668 42.09 22.17 -1.00
C ARG A 668 41.63 21.89 0.42
N PHE A 669 41.06 20.71 0.65
CA PHE A 669 40.62 20.28 1.98
C PHE A 669 40.90 18.78 2.18
N GLU A 670 41.10 18.39 3.45
CA GLU A 670 41.20 16.99 3.85
C GLU A 670 39.80 16.41 4.09
N LEU A 671 39.57 15.17 3.66
CA LEU A 671 38.29 14.48 3.83
C LEU A 671 38.49 13.17 4.59
N ALA A 672 37.71 12.97 5.64
CA ALA A 672 37.56 11.68 6.31
C ALA A 672 36.07 11.37 6.53
N CYS A 673 35.75 10.11 6.78
CA CYS A 673 34.39 9.67 7.08
C CYS A 673 34.31 9.10 8.50
N ALA A 674 33.18 9.31 9.17
CA ALA A 674 32.89 8.65 10.44
C ALA A 674 31.47 8.07 10.44
N THR A 675 31.34 6.82 10.91
CA THR A 675 30.04 6.18 11.15
C THR A 675 29.90 5.88 12.63
N VAL A 676 28.71 6.13 13.18
CA VAL A 676 28.36 5.78 14.55
C VAL A 676 27.39 4.60 14.52
N ASP A 677 27.89 3.45 14.95
CA ASP A 677 27.11 2.25 15.17
C ASP A 677 26.48 2.30 16.57
N PRO A 678 25.14 2.41 16.67
CA PRO A 678 24.40 2.39 17.92
C PRO A 678 24.35 1.00 18.59
N LEU A 679 25.00 -0.01 18.01
CA LEU A 679 25.04 -1.41 18.44
C LEU A 679 23.66 -2.09 18.47
N THR A 680 22.82 -1.77 17.50
CA THR A 680 21.52 -2.43 17.34
C THR A 680 21.60 -3.59 16.37
N SER A 681 20.82 -4.65 16.61
CA SER A 681 20.76 -5.83 15.72
C SER A 681 20.29 -5.54 14.30
N SER A 682 19.79 -4.32 14.04
CA SER A 682 19.11 -3.95 12.80
C SER A 682 19.87 -2.91 11.98
N PHE A 683 21.12 -2.60 12.35
CA PHE A 683 22.01 -1.75 11.57
C PHE A 683 23.44 -2.31 11.65
N ASP A 684 23.93 -2.80 10.51
CA ASP A 684 25.32 -3.26 10.38
C ASP A 684 26.05 -2.42 9.31
N PRO A 685 26.89 -1.44 9.73
CA PRO A 685 27.68 -0.64 8.82
C PRO A 685 29.02 -1.29 8.43
N SER A 686 29.31 -2.52 8.87
CA SER A 686 30.58 -3.22 8.55
C SER A 686 30.93 -3.24 7.05
N PRO A 687 29.97 -3.35 6.10
CA PRO A 687 30.27 -3.26 4.67
C PRO A 687 30.88 -1.93 4.20
N LEU A 688 30.71 -0.84 4.97
CA LEU A 688 31.28 0.47 4.64
C LEU A 688 32.79 0.53 4.86
N ILE A 689 33.35 -0.30 5.75
CA ILE A 689 34.79 -0.32 6.06
C ILE A 689 35.61 -0.58 4.77
N PRO A 690 35.48 -1.74 4.11
CA PRO A 690 36.27 -2.02 2.90
C PRO A 690 35.92 -1.10 1.74
N TYR A 691 34.69 -0.57 1.70
CA TYR A 691 34.25 0.33 0.65
C TYR A 691 34.92 1.72 0.74
N VAL A 692 34.95 2.32 1.94
CA VAL A 692 35.56 3.64 2.15
C VAL A 692 37.08 3.56 2.03
N GLU A 693 37.68 2.47 2.52
CA GLU A 693 39.10 2.16 2.31
C GLU A 693 39.45 2.06 0.82
N GLY A 694 38.61 1.38 0.02
CA GLY A 694 38.76 1.28 -1.43
C GLY A 694 38.68 2.61 -2.18
N LEU A 695 38.09 3.64 -1.58
CA LEU A 695 38.05 5.01 -2.11
C LEU A 695 39.27 5.85 -1.69
N GLY A 696 40.17 5.31 -0.86
CA GLY A 696 41.34 6.01 -0.33
C GLY A 696 41.00 7.08 0.71
N VAL A 697 39.87 6.95 1.41
CA VAL A 697 39.41 7.92 2.42
C VAL A 697 39.60 7.34 3.81
N ARG A 698 40.12 8.16 4.75
CA ARG A 698 40.25 7.73 6.16
C ARG A 698 38.86 7.50 6.76
N TYR A 699 38.66 6.34 7.39
CA TYR A 699 37.38 5.94 7.96
C TYR A 699 37.47 5.71 9.47
N PHE A 700 36.58 6.35 10.23
CA PHE A 700 36.44 6.20 11.67
C PHE A 700 35.14 5.46 11.99
N TYR A 701 35.27 4.22 12.40
CA TYR A 701 34.15 3.40 12.84
C TYR A 701 33.99 3.51 14.36
N LEU A 702 32.93 4.19 14.79
CA LEU A 702 32.63 4.48 16.21
C LEU A 702 31.51 3.56 16.68
N ARG A 703 31.69 2.91 17.82
CA ARG A 703 30.71 2.00 18.42
C ARG A 703 30.26 2.56 19.76
N ASP A 704 28.96 2.74 19.93
CA ASP A 704 28.37 3.33 21.14
C ASP A 704 26.98 2.71 21.37
N PRO A 705 26.69 2.03 22.50
CA PRO A 705 25.40 1.38 22.78
C PRO A 705 24.29 2.40 23.10
N ILE A 706 23.96 3.23 22.12
CA ILE A 706 23.07 4.39 22.29
C ILE A 706 21.64 3.99 22.62
N VAL A 707 21.15 2.89 22.04
CA VAL A 707 19.76 2.42 22.26
C VAL A 707 19.62 1.79 23.65
N ASP A 708 20.60 0.99 24.08
CA ASP A 708 20.62 0.43 25.43
C ASP A 708 20.68 1.56 26.47
N ALA A 709 21.54 2.56 26.25
CA ALA A 709 21.64 3.74 27.11
C ALA A 709 20.37 4.63 27.09
N ALA A 710 19.49 4.49 26.10
CA ALA A 710 18.21 5.21 26.07
C ALA A 710 17.15 4.53 26.95
N ALA A 711 17.26 3.22 27.21
CA ALA A 711 16.36 2.50 28.11
C ALA A 711 16.45 3.04 29.55
N ASP A 712 17.64 3.48 29.97
CA ASP A 712 17.88 4.02 31.31
C ASP A 712 17.37 5.46 31.51
N VAL A 713 17.15 6.21 30.40
CA VAL A 713 16.86 7.67 30.44
C VAL A 713 15.41 7.99 30.04
N GLU A 714 14.68 7.03 29.45
CA GLU A 714 13.29 7.19 28.96
C GLU A 714 13.04 8.52 28.22
N PRO A 715 13.75 8.81 27.12
CA PRO A 715 13.60 10.08 26.43
C PRO A 715 12.22 10.20 25.76
N ALA A 716 11.62 11.40 25.80
CA ALA A 716 10.33 11.71 25.16
C ALA A 716 10.27 11.41 23.64
N SER A 717 11.43 11.26 22.98
CA SER A 717 11.52 10.69 21.65
C SER A 717 12.85 9.95 21.51
N LEU A 718 12.77 8.63 21.36
CA LEU A 718 13.93 7.76 21.17
C LEU A 718 14.73 8.17 19.92
N CYS A 719 14.05 8.46 18.81
CA CYS A 719 14.67 8.96 17.58
C CYS A 719 15.42 10.28 17.77
N ALA A 720 14.85 11.24 18.51
CA ALA A 720 15.52 12.50 18.81
C ALA A 720 16.73 12.32 19.74
N TYR A 721 16.64 11.41 20.70
CA TYR A 721 17.73 11.04 21.59
C TYR A 721 18.89 10.38 20.82
N CYS A 722 18.61 9.36 20.01
CA CYS A 722 19.59 8.67 19.18
C CYS A 722 20.31 9.64 18.23
N ALA A 723 19.57 10.54 17.57
CA ALA A 723 20.17 11.56 16.70
C ALA A 723 21.05 12.57 17.46
N ARG A 724 20.73 12.86 18.73
CA ARG A 724 21.57 13.71 19.59
C ARG A 724 22.84 13.00 20.03
N MET A 725 22.74 11.73 20.44
CA MET A 725 23.90 10.92 20.84
C MET A 725 24.86 10.65 19.68
N LYS A 726 24.34 10.21 18.52
CA LYS A 726 25.16 10.03 17.29
C LYS A 726 25.94 11.31 16.93
N ARG A 727 25.31 12.49 17.04
CA ARG A 727 26.00 13.78 16.83
C ARG A 727 27.08 14.06 17.87
N GLY A 728 26.83 13.75 19.14
CA GLY A 728 27.82 13.89 20.21
C GLY A 728 29.08 13.04 19.98
N ALA A 729 28.90 11.80 19.52
CA ALA A 729 30.00 10.91 19.14
C ALA A 729 30.79 11.47 17.94
N LEU A 730 30.11 11.99 16.91
CA LEU A 730 30.75 12.64 15.77
C LEU A 730 31.55 13.89 16.16
N TYR A 731 31.04 14.74 17.06
CA TYR A 731 31.79 15.90 17.57
C TYR A 731 33.05 15.48 18.31
N SER A 732 32.95 14.43 19.12
CA SER A 732 34.08 13.91 19.90
C SER A 732 35.17 13.34 18.98
N CYS A 733 34.77 12.64 17.92
CA CYS A 733 35.68 12.15 16.88
C CYS A 733 36.33 13.32 16.11
N ALA A 734 35.55 14.31 15.69
CA ALA A 734 36.07 15.48 14.98
C ALA A 734 37.14 16.19 15.82
N ASN A 735 36.89 16.44 17.10
CA ASN A 735 37.85 17.09 17.99
C ASN A 735 39.10 16.24 18.23
N ARG A 736 38.93 14.95 18.54
CA ARG A 736 40.06 14.03 18.80
C ARG A 736 41.01 13.97 17.61
N GLU A 737 40.45 13.91 16.41
CA GLU A 737 41.20 13.76 15.17
C GLU A 737 41.50 15.12 14.51
N SER A 738 41.19 16.24 15.19
CA SER A 738 41.43 17.64 14.78
C SER A 738 40.76 18.09 13.47
N PHE A 739 39.56 17.57 13.16
CA PHE A 739 38.71 18.05 12.06
C PHE A 739 37.88 19.25 12.51
N ASN A 740 38.03 20.38 11.81
CA ASN A 740 37.35 21.63 12.15
C ASN A 740 35.93 21.71 11.55
N LYS A 741 35.60 20.89 10.54
CA LYS A 741 34.27 20.84 9.91
C LYS A 741 33.62 19.45 10.04
N LEU A 742 32.33 19.40 10.38
CA LEU A 742 31.50 18.20 10.31
C LEU A 742 30.43 18.36 9.22
N ALA A 743 30.54 17.62 8.13
CA ALA A 743 29.56 17.59 7.05
C ALA A 743 28.44 16.58 7.33
N LEU A 744 27.19 17.02 7.20
CA LEU A 744 25.99 16.19 7.32
C LEU A 744 25.16 16.24 6.03
N ALA A 745 24.64 15.09 5.61
CA ALA A 745 23.95 14.93 4.34
C ALA A 745 22.45 15.28 4.38
N HIS A 746 22.10 16.40 5.02
CA HIS A 746 20.72 16.88 5.04
C HIS A 746 20.41 17.69 3.78
N HIS A 747 19.34 17.30 3.09
CA HIS A 747 18.92 17.89 1.81
C HIS A 747 17.79 18.92 1.99
N LEU A 748 17.44 19.66 0.92
CA LEU A 748 16.38 20.68 0.94
C LEU A 748 15.05 20.12 1.45
N ASP A 749 14.72 18.87 1.12
CA ASP A 749 13.50 18.22 1.62
C ASP A 749 13.52 18.05 3.15
N ASP A 750 14.66 17.77 3.80
CA ASP A 750 14.74 17.67 5.27
C ASP A 750 14.49 19.03 5.93
N LEU A 751 14.97 20.10 5.30
CA LEU A 751 14.79 21.47 5.76
C LEU A 751 13.32 21.88 5.65
N ALA A 752 12.68 21.58 4.52
CA ALA A 752 11.26 21.83 4.29
C ALA A 752 10.38 21.04 5.27
N GLU A 753 10.66 19.75 5.45
CA GLU A 753 9.94 18.91 6.42
C GLU A 753 10.07 19.47 7.84
N SER A 754 11.30 19.80 8.27
CA SER A 754 11.56 20.35 9.60
C SER A 754 10.88 21.70 9.83
N PHE A 755 10.86 22.56 8.81
CA PHE A 755 10.18 23.85 8.86
C PHE A 755 8.67 23.68 8.99
N VAL A 756 8.04 22.88 8.13
CA VAL A 756 6.60 22.64 8.16
C VAL A 756 6.19 22.01 9.48
N MET A 757 6.96 21.03 9.99
CA MET A 757 6.72 20.45 11.31
C MET A 757 6.77 21.52 12.41
N THR A 758 7.79 22.39 12.41
CA THR A 758 7.93 23.43 13.42
C THR A 758 6.83 24.50 13.33
N ALA A 759 6.48 24.91 12.11
CA ALA A 759 5.43 25.89 11.85
C ALA A 759 4.06 25.37 12.31
N LEU A 760 3.73 24.12 11.99
CA LEU A 760 2.41 23.54 12.29
C LEU A 760 2.25 23.10 13.75
N HIS A 761 3.29 22.53 14.38
CA HIS A 761 3.17 21.96 15.73
C HIS A 761 3.68 22.88 16.83
N ASN A 762 4.74 23.65 16.55
CA ASN A 762 5.42 24.47 17.56
C ASN A 762 5.19 25.98 17.36
N GLY A 763 4.48 26.38 16.30
CA GLY A 763 4.19 27.78 15.97
C GLY A 763 5.44 28.64 15.78
N GLY A 764 6.55 28.02 15.36
CA GLY A 764 7.87 28.67 15.29
C GLY A 764 8.39 28.77 13.86
N LEU A 765 9.01 29.91 13.53
CA LEU A 765 9.77 30.09 12.29
C LEU A 765 11.20 29.57 12.50
N ARG A 766 11.41 28.25 12.36
CA ARG A 766 12.73 27.63 12.48
C ARG A 766 12.90 26.51 11.46
N ALA A 767 14.09 26.43 10.87
CA ALA A 767 14.53 25.35 9.99
C ALA A 767 15.96 24.91 10.37
N MET A 768 16.50 23.90 9.71
CA MET A 768 17.93 23.57 9.89
C MET A 768 18.80 24.64 9.24
N ARG A 769 19.89 25.02 9.91
CA ARG A 769 20.88 26.00 9.41
C ARG A 769 21.78 25.39 8.34
N ALA A 770 22.27 26.15 7.37
CA ALA A 770 23.26 25.63 6.43
C ALA A 770 24.62 25.40 7.11
N LYS A 771 24.98 26.31 8.02
CA LYS A 771 26.23 26.33 8.79
C LYS A 771 25.95 26.83 10.21
N TYR A 772 26.56 26.20 11.22
CA TYR A 772 26.55 26.71 12.60
C TYR A 772 27.74 26.15 13.39
N GLU A 773 28.17 26.90 14.40
CA GLU A 773 29.21 26.45 15.33
C GLU A 773 28.58 25.62 16.45
N ALA A 774 29.09 24.42 16.67
CA ALA A 774 28.68 23.60 17.81
C ALA A 774 29.47 24.00 19.07
N ASP A 775 28.88 23.79 20.26
CA ASP A 775 29.43 24.16 21.57
C ASP A 775 30.83 23.59 21.91
N ARG A 776 31.41 22.77 21.03
CA ARG A 776 32.72 22.12 21.17
C ARG A 776 33.75 22.52 20.09
N GLY A 777 33.55 23.66 19.41
CA GLY A 777 34.52 24.23 18.46
C GLY A 777 34.52 23.62 17.06
N VAL A 778 33.59 22.70 16.75
CA VAL A 778 33.42 22.11 15.41
C VAL A 778 32.33 22.88 14.66
N THR A 779 32.62 23.32 13.44
CA THR A 779 31.57 23.89 12.58
C THR A 779 30.80 22.77 11.89
N VAL A 780 29.48 22.72 12.06
CA VAL A 780 28.62 21.79 11.34
C VAL A 780 28.16 22.44 10.04
N ILE A 781 28.34 21.72 8.92
CA ILE A 781 27.99 22.17 7.58
C ILE A 781 27.03 21.18 6.91
N ARG A 782 26.15 21.69 6.04
CA ARG A 782 25.18 20.89 5.28
C ARG A 782 25.30 21.20 3.78
N PRO A 783 26.20 20.53 3.04
CA PRO A 783 26.41 20.85 1.63
C PRO A 783 25.21 20.55 0.71
N LEU A 784 24.26 19.72 1.14
CA LEU A 784 23.08 19.32 0.35
C LEU A 784 21.86 20.24 0.52
N VAL A 785 21.96 21.37 1.22
CA VAL A 785 20.79 22.24 1.53
C VAL A 785 20.02 22.75 0.31
N TYR A 786 20.62 22.75 -0.88
CA TYR A 786 19.95 23.09 -2.15
C TYR A 786 19.62 21.88 -3.03
N ALA A 787 20.11 20.69 -2.67
CA ALA A 787 19.83 19.46 -3.40
C ALA A 787 18.50 18.86 -2.94
N ARG A 788 17.76 18.25 -3.86
CA ARG A 788 16.54 17.50 -3.55
C ARG A 788 16.84 16.02 -3.29
N GLU A 789 16.06 15.36 -2.44
CA GLU A 789 16.24 13.93 -2.11
C GLU A 789 16.22 13.02 -3.36
N HIS A 790 15.38 13.35 -4.35
CA HIS A 790 15.32 12.54 -5.57
C HIS A 790 16.65 12.56 -6.35
N MET A 791 17.48 13.60 -6.19
CA MET A 791 18.76 13.74 -6.88
C MET A 791 19.81 12.81 -6.30
N THR A 792 19.92 12.74 -4.97
CA THR A 792 20.79 11.81 -4.25
C THR A 792 20.32 10.37 -4.40
N ALA A 793 19.01 10.13 -4.33
CA ALA A 793 18.44 8.80 -4.58
C ALA A 793 18.73 8.29 -6.01
N ALA A 794 18.55 9.15 -7.02
CA ALA A 794 18.84 8.81 -8.41
C ALA A 794 20.33 8.51 -8.63
N PHE A 795 21.22 9.30 -8.03
CA PHE A 795 22.65 9.07 -8.11
C PHE A 795 23.07 7.78 -7.41
N ALA A 796 22.62 7.54 -6.17
CA ALA A 796 22.94 6.32 -5.43
C ALA A 796 22.53 5.05 -6.19
N LYS A 797 21.35 5.07 -6.82
CA LYS A 797 20.85 3.98 -7.67
C LYS A 797 21.67 3.81 -8.95
N ALA A 798 22.00 4.91 -9.64
CA ALA A 798 22.76 4.86 -10.89
C ALA A 798 24.20 4.37 -10.67
N ALA A 799 24.83 4.82 -9.58
CA ALA A 799 26.20 4.50 -9.20
C ALA A 799 26.33 3.18 -8.40
N ARG A 800 25.20 2.51 -8.08
CA ARG A 800 25.15 1.27 -7.27
C ARG A 800 25.92 1.41 -5.95
N LEU A 801 25.71 2.52 -5.24
CA LEU A 801 26.38 2.76 -3.96
C LEU A 801 25.93 1.70 -2.93
N PRO A 802 26.80 1.25 -2.01
CA PRO A 802 26.49 0.24 -1.00
C PRO A 802 25.64 0.83 0.12
N VAL A 803 24.37 1.08 -0.18
CA VAL A 803 23.42 1.67 0.77
C VAL A 803 23.10 0.65 1.86
N VAL A 804 23.46 0.98 3.11
CA VAL A 804 23.08 0.23 4.31
C VAL A 804 21.72 0.74 4.77
N ASN A 805 20.73 -0.15 4.80
CA ASN A 805 19.40 0.20 5.27
C ASN A 805 19.41 0.26 6.81
N GLU A 806 19.28 1.47 7.37
CA GLU A 806 19.03 1.68 8.80
C GLU A 806 17.61 1.22 9.15
N ASN A 807 17.42 -0.06 9.46
CA ASN A 807 16.12 -0.62 9.88
C ASN A 807 15.99 -0.59 11.41
N CYS A 808 16.10 0.58 12.04
CA CYS A 808 15.91 0.69 13.49
C CYS A 808 14.46 0.30 13.88
N PRO A 809 14.22 -0.72 14.74
CA PRO A 809 12.88 -1.17 15.12
C PRO A 809 12.04 -0.04 15.74
N ALA A 810 12.66 0.80 16.58
CA ALA A 810 12.03 1.97 17.19
C ALA A 810 11.59 3.06 16.19
N CYS A 811 12.24 3.15 15.01
CA CYS A 811 11.85 4.10 13.97
C CYS A 811 10.60 3.64 13.18
N PHE A 812 10.24 2.35 13.25
CA PHE A 812 9.02 1.84 12.63
C PHE A 812 7.79 2.03 13.53
N GLU A 813 7.97 2.04 14.86
CA GLU A 813 6.90 2.30 15.82
C GLU A 813 6.57 3.81 15.93
N GLU A 814 7.57 4.71 15.82
CA GLU A 814 7.37 6.17 15.62
C GLU A 814 8.50 6.83 14.80
N PRO A 815 8.18 7.52 13.66
CA PRO A 815 7.61 8.87 13.71
C PRO A 815 6.57 9.13 12.58
N LYS A 816 5.29 9.05 12.93
CA LYS A 816 4.15 9.30 12.00
C LYS A 816 4.18 10.70 11.37
N GLU A 817 4.73 11.69 12.07
CA GLU A 817 4.66 13.09 11.65
C GLU A 817 5.62 13.47 10.51
N ARG A 818 6.89 13.05 10.56
CA ARG A 818 7.82 13.36 9.46
C ARG A 818 7.37 12.69 8.16
N ALA A 819 6.93 11.43 8.25
CA ALA A 819 6.34 10.70 7.12
C ALA A 819 5.04 11.35 6.60
N ARG A 820 4.19 11.89 7.49
CA ARG A 820 2.99 12.65 7.11
C ARG A 820 3.35 13.94 6.38
N VAL A 821 4.29 14.73 6.90
CA VAL A 821 4.73 15.99 6.28
C VAL A 821 5.42 15.74 4.94
N LYS A 822 6.22 14.68 4.82
CA LYS A 822 6.80 14.26 3.54
C LYS A 822 5.73 13.96 2.48
N LYS A 823 4.68 13.21 2.86
CA LYS A 823 3.52 12.94 1.98
C LYS A 823 2.75 14.21 1.64
N LEU A 824 2.59 15.13 2.60
CA LEU A 824 1.95 16.43 2.38
C LEU A 824 2.73 17.25 1.35
N LEU A 825 4.04 17.44 1.55
CA LEU A 825 4.88 18.19 0.62
C LEU A 825 4.93 17.57 -0.78
N ALA A 826 4.95 16.23 -0.88
CA ALA A 826 4.86 15.54 -2.17
C ALA A 826 3.51 15.78 -2.88
N LYS A 827 2.40 15.83 -2.13
CA LYS A 827 1.08 16.15 -2.67
C LYS A 827 1.02 17.60 -3.15
N GLU A 828 1.54 18.54 -2.35
CA GLU A 828 1.57 19.95 -2.73
C GLU A 828 2.51 20.20 -3.92
N GLU A 829 3.63 19.48 -4.04
CA GLU A 829 4.51 19.54 -5.22
C GLU A 829 3.82 19.05 -6.49
N ALA A 830 2.96 18.04 -6.40
CA ALA A 830 2.16 17.59 -7.55
C ALA A 830 1.16 18.66 -8.03
N LEU A 831 0.66 19.51 -7.12
CA LEU A 831 -0.24 20.64 -7.44
C LEU A 831 0.53 21.89 -7.88
N PHE A 832 1.69 22.14 -7.25
CA PHE A 832 2.53 23.30 -7.45
C PHE A 832 3.97 22.85 -7.75
N PRO A 833 4.32 22.56 -9.02
CA PRO A 833 5.62 22.00 -9.39
C PRO A 833 6.84 22.83 -8.93
N ASN A 834 6.66 24.13 -8.70
CA ASN A 834 7.70 25.05 -8.25
C ASN A 834 7.78 25.21 -6.72
N ILE A 835 6.98 24.48 -5.94
CA ILE A 835 6.88 24.68 -4.48
C ILE A 835 8.23 24.59 -3.79
N TYR A 836 9.11 23.67 -4.19
CA TYR A 836 10.43 23.54 -3.56
C TYR A 836 11.39 24.67 -3.94
N SER A 837 11.20 25.32 -5.09
CA SER A 837 11.92 26.56 -5.41
C SER A 837 11.45 27.69 -4.51
N SER A 838 10.14 27.82 -4.29
CA SER A 838 9.56 28.80 -3.38
C SER A 838 9.95 28.54 -1.93
N LEU A 839 9.95 27.27 -1.50
CA LEU A 839 10.38 26.85 -0.17
C LEU A 839 11.86 27.12 0.02
N ARG A 840 12.73 26.84 -0.96
CA ARG A 840 14.16 27.21 -0.88
C ARG A 840 14.31 28.70 -0.58
N ALA A 841 13.70 29.57 -1.38
CA ALA A 841 13.78 31.02 -1.17
C ALA A 841 13.21 31.47 0.19
N CYS A 842 12.15 30.81 0.66
CA CYS A 842 11.56 31.08 1.97
C CYS A 842 12.46 30.60 3.14
N LEU A 843 13.15 29.49 2.96
CA LEU A 843 13.99 28.87 3.98
C LEU A 843 15.39 29.48 4.03
N GLU A 844 15.88 30.06 2.94
CA GLU A 844 17.23 30.63 2.83
C GLU A 844 17.56 31.61 3.97
N PRO A 845 16.69 32.57 4.36
CA PRO A 845 16.95 33.40 5.54
C PRO A 845 17.06 32.60 6.86
N LEU A 846 16.33 31.48 6.98
CA LEU A 846 16.37 30.62 8.17
C LEU A 846 17.59 29.69 8.20
N MET A 847 18.31 29.58 7.08
CA MET A 847 19.55 28.82 7.01
C MET A 847 20.73 29.59 7.63
N ASP A 848 20.63 30.92 7.73
CA ASP A 848 21.62 31.79 8.35
C ASP A 848 21.58 31.70 9.89
N ASP A 849 22.76 31.60 10.51
CA ASP A 849 22.87 31.46 11.96
C ASP A 849 22.46 32.74 12.70
N GLY A 850 22.81 33.91 12.15
CA GLY A 850 22.49 35.21 12.70
C GLY A 850 20.99 35.49 12.72
N VAL A 851 20.30 35.22 11.61
CA VAL A 851 18.84 35.34 11.51
C VAL A 851 18.14 34.35 12.44
N ALA A 852 18.58 33.09 12.46
CA ALA A 852 18.03 32.08 13.37
C ALA A 852 18.21 32.48 14.84
N ALA A 853 19.36 33.06 15.21
CA ALA A 853 19.62 33.60 16.53
C ALA A 853 18.74 34.84 16.84
N ALA A 854 18.54 35.75 15.88
CA ALA A 854 17.67 36.90 16.03
C ALA A 854 16.20 36.50 16.27
N ILE A 855 15.66 35.55 15.49
CA ILE A 855 14.31 35.00 15.68
C ILE A 855 14.18 34.34 17.06
N LYS A 856 15.22 33.62 17.50
CA LYS A 856 15.25 33.02 18.85
C LYS A 856 15.24 34.09 19.94
N ARG A 857 16.09 35.12 19.84
CA ARG A 857 16.12 36.26 20.78
C ARG A 857 14.77 36.97 20.85
N PHE A 858 14.12 37.22 19.71
CA PHE A 858 12.77 37.79 19.66
C PHE A 858 11.73 36.90 20.35
N SER A 859 11.77 35.59 20.08
CA SER A 859 10.87 34.61 20.69
C SER A 859 11.07 34.51 22.22
N ASP A 860 12.31 34.54 22.68
CA ASP A 860 12.68 34.43 24.09
C ASP A 860 12.37 35.74 24.84
N ALA A 861 12.55 36.91 24.21
CA ALA A 861 12.14 38.20 24.75
C ALA A 861 10.62 38.28 24.95
N LYS A 862 9.83 37.78 23.99
CA LYS A 862 8.35 37.67 24.10
C LYS A 862 7.90 36.71 25.19
N LYS A 863 8.70 35.67 25.51
CA LYS A 863 8.44 34.75 26.63
C LYS A 863 8.86 35.33 27.98
N ARG A 864 9.86 36.22 28.00
CA ARG A 864 10.36 36.90 29.20
C ARG A 864 9.58 38.16 29.57
N THR A 865 8.77 38.71 28.66
CA THR A 865 7.79 39.73 29.05
C THR A 865 6.79 39.07 30.00
N PRO A 866 6.65 39.53 31.26
CA PRO A 866 5.60 39.02 32.12
C PRO A 866 4.29 39.18 31.37
N ARG A 867 3.52 38.09 31.21
CA ARG A 867 2.10 38.25 30.88
C ARG A 867 1.56 39.23 31.90
N ALA A 868 0.94 40.32 31.45
CA ALA A 868 0.19 41.25 32.26
C ALA A 868 -0.92 40.51 33.03
N ARG A 869 -0.53 39.85 34.11
CA ARG A 869 -1.37 39.11 35.06
C ARG A 869 -1.08 39.51 36.51
N GLU A 870 -0.13 40.40 36.75
CA GLU A 870 0.18 40.94 38.08
C GLU A 870 -0.03 42.46 38.22
N VAL A 871 -0.44 43.18 37.17
CA VAL A 871 -0.76 44.62 37.27
C VAL A 871 -2.25 44.88 37.57
N HIS A 872 -3.09 43.83 37.58
CA HIS A 872 -4.53 43.96 37.83
C HIS A 872 -4.97 43.69 39.27
N THR A 873 -4.05 43.30 40.16
CA THR A 873 -4.34 43.05 41.58
C THR A 873 -4.09 44.26 42.49
N ASP A 874 -3.27 45.23 42.07
CA ASP A 874 -2.98 46.44 42.88
C ASP A 874 -3.91 47.63 42.61
N LEU A 875 -4.65 47.63 41.50
CA LEU A 875 -5.66 48.66 41.19
C LEU A 875 -7.05 48.36 41.77
N LEU A 876 -7.25 47.16 42.32
CA LEU A 876 -8.52 46.72 42.91
C LEU A 876 -8.48 46.68 44.44
N SER A 877 -7.34 46.95 45.07
CA SER A 877 -7.22 47.03 46.53
C SER A 877 -7.52 48.43 47.11
N SER A 878 -7.73 49.43 46.25
CA SER A 878 -7.93 50.83 46.65
C SER A 878 -9.40 51.30 46.71
N PHE A 879 -10.38 50.42 46.51
CA PHE A 879 -11.79 50.75 46.66
C PHE A 879 -12.43 49.88 47.73
N SER A 880 -13.01 50.50 48.76
CA SER A 880 -13.79 49.76 49.74
C SER A 880 -15.10 49.27 49.10
N ASP A 881 -15.57 48.09 49.53
CA ASP A 881 -16.81 47.46 49.05
C ASP A 881 -18.03 48.39 49.13
N ASP A 882 -18.00 49.38 50.02
CA ASP A 882 -19.06 50.39 50.16
C ASP A 882 -19.06 51.44 49.04
N GLN A 883 -17.89 51.79 48.48
CA GLN A 883 -17.80 52.71 47.33
C GLN A 883 -18.30 52.06 46.04
N LEU A 884 -17.99 50.77 45.84
CA LEU A 884 -18.42 50.02 44.67
C LEU A 884 -19.95 49.79 44.68
N ARG A 885 -20.54 49.62 45.86
CA ARG A 885 -22.00 49.47 46.04
C ARG A 885 -22.75 50.79 45.82
N ALA A 886 -22.17 51.93 46.21
CA ALA A 886 -22.77 53.24 45.97
C ALA A 886 -22.81 53.59 44.46
N GLU A 887 -21.72 53.31 43.73
CA GLU A 887 -21.64 53.62 42.30
C GLU A 887 -22.53 52.71 41.44
N LEU A 888 -22.68 51.44 41.84
CA LEU A 888 -23.61 50.49 41.20
C LEU A 888 -25.09 50.83 41.49
N ALA A 889 -25.39 51.45 42.63
CA ALA A 889 -26.74 51.93 42.97
C ALA A 889 -27.11 53.18 42.16
N GLU A 890 -26.16 54.09 41.89
CA GLU A 890 -26.37 55.25 41.01
C GLU A 890 -26.58 54.83 39.55
N ARG A 891 -25.80 53.89 39.02
CA ARG A 891 -25.95 53.42 37.64
C ARG A 891 -27.26 52.66 37.39
N ARG A 892 -27.80 51.98 38.41
CA ARG A 892 -29.14 51.35 38.33
C ARG A 892 -30.28 52.37 38.36
N ARG A 893 -30.11 53.52 39.03
CA ARG A 893 -31.08 54.63 39.01
C ARG A 893 -31.07 55.41 37.69
N ALA A 894 -29.93 55.43 36.98
CA ALA A 894 -29.82 56.10 35.68
C ALA A 894 -30.45 55.31 34.52
N SER A 895 -30.63 54.00 34.65
CA SER A 895 -31.09 53.12 33.55
C SER A 895 -32.61 52.89 33.50
N SER A 896 -33.41 53.54 34.35
CA SER A 896 -34.87 53.31 34.45
C SER A 896 -35.74 54.54 34.12
N LYS A 897 -35.36 55.36 33.13
CA LYS A 897 -36.25 56.39 32.58
C LYS A 897 -36.51 56.16 31.09
N ASP A 898 -37.80 55.97 30.80
CA ASP A 898 -38.47 55.81 29.50
C ASP A 898 -38.01 56.76 28.39
N PRO A 899 -38.17 56.33 27.12
CA PRO A 899 -38.53 57.25 26.05
C PRO A 899 -39.80 56.79 25.33
N SER A 900 -40.95 57.32 25.77
CA SER A 900 -42.09 57.56 24.90
C SER A 900 -42.22 59.06 24.67
N SER A 901 -41.85 59.57 23.48
CA SER A 901 -42.51 60.69 22.75
C SER A 901 -41.59 61.30 21.69
N SER A 902 -42.14 61.49 20.47
CA SER A 902 -41.87 62.56 19.47
C SER A 902 -40.41 62.92 19.12
N SER A 903 -39.96 62.97 17.86
CA SER A 903 -40.58 63.61 16.69
C SER A 903 -39.71 63.40 15.44
N SER A 904 -40.32 63.57 14.28
CA SER A 904 -39.78 63.52 12.91
C SER A 904 -38.67 64.53 12.58
N SER A 905 -37.72 64.16 11.70
CA SER A 905 -37.43 64.95 10.48
C SER A 905 -36.46 64.25 9.51
N PHE A 906 -36.87 64.26 8.24
CA PHE A 906 -36.14 63.96 7.00
C PHE A 906 -34.79 64.67 6.89
N VAL A 907 -33.82 64.07 6.17
CA VAL A 907 -33.15 64.68 4.99
C VAL A 907 -32.54 63.56 4.11
N ARG A 908 -32.92 63.56 2.82
CA ARG A 908 -32.23 62.89 1.70
C ARG A 908 -30.93 63.64 1.38
N CYS A 909 -29.86 62.93 1.01
CA CYS A 909 -28.85 63.52 0.15
C CYS A 909 -28.36 62.52 -0.90
N SER A 910 -28.51 62.93 -2.16
CA SER A 910 -27.97 62.30 -3.36
C SER A 910 -26.82 63.14 -3.90
N SER A 911 -25.78 62.44 -4.37
CA SER A 911 -24.77 62.78 -5.41
C SER A 911 -23.91 64.04 -5.31
N ASN A 912 -22.58 63.82 -5.22
CA ASN A 912 -21.45 64.40 -5.98
C ASN A 912 -20.18 64.13 -5.14
N THR A 913 -19.13 63.43 -5.59
CA THR A 913 -18.28 63.53 -6.79
C THR A 913 -17.49 62.24 -6.92
#